data_AF-A0A1V9GDM0-F1
#
_entry.id   AF-A0A1V9GDM0-F1
#
_cell.length_a   1.000
_cell.length_b   1.000
_cell.length_c   1.000
_cell.angle_alpha   90.00
_cell.angle_beta   90.00
_cell.angle_gamma   90.00
#
_symmetry.space_group_name_H-M   'P 1'
#
loop_
_entity.id
_entity.type
_entity.pdbx_description
1 polymer ?
#
loop_
_entity_poly.entity_id
_entity_poly.type
_entity_poly.pdbx_seq_one_letter_code
_entity_poly.pdbx_strand_id
1 'polypeptide(L)'
;MYIYYYKPMPQSCSFKTLILVVLAFFSLSISFSQDPGTVKFEWATCPKCPIPKADPADIKRINMLLGYLTVPENRSIKDGRTIRLGVSILKSTDPKTTKAPLIVLHGGPGGKIVGFYSPQYEKLRKDRDVVFIDQRGAGSSEPAFSPEMNQQLLNLFAQDLSPTQELEQRVSIAAKAKEKLIQKGIDLSVYNSAAIAADIRDLGKALGYTSWNLWGSSYGTRVALTMMRDYPEGIRSVILESPLPPNVPYFQNITATFKRSLDKLFDRCSQDAGCRLNYPDLKNDFYAAIESLDKQPMVVHMADKTKFPAGEFIINSQDMLLAFQQAMYSQDIYPILPLLIEQIKNRNEAALKNFVTAMSNGIFRLDYGLYYTVICKECMPFNDLKVFDSSSSGFWKGLSFYRDEFDICNLWNTAAPNQIDSAAVASNIPALILSGDMDPIAAASNGEIAHRTLGSSFLYTFENTGHFASGNPHAMDLIQKFLNDPDKEPDAAHFVKAAPIPFAGNVHVHNGIISLAPKLQINKANWVYTGWLVVIGLCLLSGLFIAGRKYLTNKKYKWTPLEKSFYILSIAGSIGGLYFCIRLIQVIFKTAASNRMVLGFGLPGQYATVLWVPYFIVLCYAIQLLLLVWERKNKNAIKYYRTFLLLQIPFLFFVFYFWLFY
;
A
#
# COMPACT_ATOMS: atom_id res chain seq x y z
N MET A 1 41.59 31.86 -23.14
CA MET A 1 41.33 32.68 -24.33
C MET A 1 40.22 31.95 -25.09
N TYR A 2 39.11 32.59 -25.45
CA TYR A 2 39.09 33.38 -26.67
C TYR A 2 39.78 32.63 -27.83
N ILE A 3 38.97 32.29 -28.84
CA ILE A 3 39.29 32.16 -30.27
C ILE A 3 40.76 31.85 -30.65
N TYR A 4 40.94 30.63 -31.19
CA TYR A 4 41.82 30.15 -32.26
C TYR A 4 43.28 30.65 -32.49
N TYR A 5 44.12 29.62 -32.69
CA TYR A 5 45.27 29.42 -33.60
C TYR A 5 46.75 29.56 -33.14
N TYR A 6 47.48 28.47 -33.47
CA TYR A 6 48.92 28.22 -33.69
C TYR A 6 49.92 27.96 -32.52
N LYS A 7 50.48 26.72 -32.56
CA LYS A 7 51.77 26.19 -32.02
C LYS A 7 52.99 26.95 -32.61
N PRO A 8 54.27 26.78 -32.13
CA PRO A 8 54.84 25.72 -31.26
C PRO A 8 55.83 26.18 -30.14
N MET A 9 56.20 25.22 -29.26
CA MET A 9 57.39 25.19 -28.36
C MET A 9 58.73 25.17 -29.14
N PRO A 10 59.97 25.28 -28.56
CA PRO A 10 60.38 24.95 -27.18
C PRO A 10 61.52 25.81 -26.53
N GLN A 11 61.89 25.41 -25.30
CA GLN A 11 63.22 25.46 -24.64
C GLN A 11 63.52 26.48 -23.52
N SER A 12 64.10 25.87 -22.48
CA SER A 12 65.13 26.29 -21.51
C SER A 12 64.78 27.15 -20.27
N CYS A 13 64.66 26.43 -19.15
CA CYS A 13 65.41 26.59 -17.90
C CYS A 13 65.86 27.99 -17.44
N SER A 14 65.39 28.41 -16.26
CA SER A 14 66.25 29.03 -15.25
C SER A 14 65.58 29.01 -13.86
N PHE A 15 66.00 28.03 -13.06
CA PHE A 15 66.43 28.15 -11.67
C PHE A 15 65.82 29.27 -10.79
N LYS A 16 64.87 28.92 -9.91
CA LYS A 16 64.74 29.43 -8.52
C LYS A 16 63.47 28.93 -7.82
N THR A 17 63.40 27.64 -7.45
CA THR A 17 62.56 27.21 -6.31
C THR A 17 63.05 25.89 -5.72
N LEU A 18 64.32 25.85 -5.32
CA LEU A 18 64.86 24.82 -4.43
C LEU A 18 64.84 25.44 -3.02
N ILE A 19 63.76 25.23 -2.25
CA ILE A 19 63.66 25.40 -0.77
C ILE A 19 62.26 25.03 -0.21
N LEU A 20 61.27 24.65 -1.05
CA LEU A 20 59.92 24.30 -0.56
C LEU A 20 59.49 22.83 -0.71
N VAL A 21 60.34 21.93 -1.23
CA VAL A 21 59.93 20.54 -1.55
C VAL A 21 60.43 19.49 -0.53
N VAL A 22 61.29 19.86 0.44
CA VAL A 22 61.85 18.87 1.39
C VAL A 22 61.03 18.74 2.69
N LEU A 23 60.03 19.59 2.94
CA LEU A 23 59.12 19.46 4.10
C LEU A 23 57.75 18.81 3.78
N ALA A 24 57.53 18.36 2.54
CA ALA A 24 56.25 17.78 2.10
C ALA A 24 56.25 16.24 2.00
N PHE A 25 57.35 15.55 2.36
CA PHE A 25 57.48 14.09 2.19
C PHE A 25 57.52 13.28 3.50
N PHE A 26 57.22 13.89 4.64
CA PHE A 26 57.07 13.19 5.94
C PHE A 26 55.80 13.62 6.71
N SER A 27 54.67 13.80 6.01
CA SER A 27 53.39 13.49 6.64
C SER A 27 53.15 12.01 6.39
N LEU A 28 53.53 11.18 7.36
CA LEU A 28 53.04 9.80 7.45
C LEU A 28 51.54 9.84 7.18
N SER A 29 51.15 9.29 6.04
CA SER A 29 49.85 8.63 5.92
C SER A 29 49.86 7.53 6.97
N ILE A 30 49.50 7.87 8.20
CA ILE A 30 48.85 6.91 9.08
C ILE A 30 47.55 6.60 8.36
N SER A 31 47.63 5.67 7.41
CA SER A 31 46.51 4.85 7.05
C SER A 31 46.10 4.19 8.36
N PHE A 32 45.15 4.80 9.07
CA PHE A 32 44.38 4.05 10.03
C PHE A 32 43.81 2.89 9.24
N SER A 33 44.43 1.72 9.43
CA SER A 33 43.79 0.44 9.17
C SER A 33 42.43 0.54 9.83
N GLN A 34 41.37 0.75 9.05
CA GLN A 34 40.02 0.76 9.57
C GLN A 34 39.78 -0.61 10.18
N ASP A 35 39.56 -0.62 11.49
CA ASP A 35 39.25 -1.82 12.23
C ASP A 35 37.95 -2.41 11.65
N PRO A 36 37.97 -3.58 10.98
CA PRO A 36 36.83 -4.12 10.24
C PRO A 36 35.58 -4.41 11.10
N GLY A 37 35.66 -4.26 12.42
CA GLY A 37 34.54 -4.47 13.35
C GLY A 37 33.84 -3.21 13.89
N THR A 38 34.21 -2.00 13.46
CA THR A 38 33.69 -0.76 14.08
C THR A 38 32.35 -0.30 13.51
N VAL A 39 31.37 -0.12 14.39
CA VAL A 39 30.07 0.50 14.07
C VAL A 39 30.30 1.92 13.55
N LYS A 40 29.73 2.25 12.39
CA LYS A 40 29.92 3.56 11.77
C LYS A 40 28.64 4.03 11.06
N PHE A 41 28.27 5.29 11.27
CA PHE A 41 27.21 5.93 10.49
C PHE A 41 27.79 6.88 9.45
N GLU A 42 27.29 6.81 8.22
CA GLU A 42 27.72 7.64 7.10
C GLU A 42 26.51 8.30 6.42
N TRP A 43 26.49 9.62 6.36
CA TRP A 43 25.51 10.36 5.57
C TRP A 43 25.74 10.14 4.07
N ALA A 44 24.67 10.07 3.29
CA ALA A 44 24.72 9.79 1.86
C ALA A 44 23.82 10.75 1.06
N THR A 45 24.28 11.12 -0.13
CA THR A 45 23.51 11.85 -1.13
C THR A 45 23.24 10.98 -2.35
N CYS A 46 22.09 11.17 -2.99
CA CYS A 46 21.72 10.40 -4.18
C CYS A 46 22.63 10.79 -5.37
N PRO A 47 23.05 9.82 -6.22
CA PRO A 47 22.53 8.46 -6.38
C PRO A 47 23.17 7.39 -5.48
N LYS A 48 24.08 7.74 -4.56
CA LYS A 48 24.73 6.76 -3.65
C LYS A 48 23.96 6.53 -2.34
N CYS A 49 22.75 7.08 -2.23
CA CYS A 49 21.89 7.01 -1.06
C CYS A 49 21.04 5.71 -1.04
N PRO A 50 20.38 5.36 0.08
CA PRO A 50 19.44 4.24 0.17
C PRO A 50 18.23 4.31 -0.78
N ILE A 51 17.89 5.49 -1.31
CA ILE A 51 16.78 5.69 -2.25
C ILE A 51 17.28 6.34 -3.55
N PRO A 52 18.12 5.64 -4.34
CA PRO A 52 18.87 6.24 -5.45
C PRO A 52 17.99 6.83 -6.56
N LYS A 53 16.72 6.40 -6.64
CA LYS A 53 15.73 6.84 -7.63
C LYS A 53 14.81 7.97 -7.15
N ALA A 54 14.93 8.42 -5.91
CA ALA A 54 14.10 9.50 -5.38
C ALA A 54 14.52 10.86 -5.96
N ASP A 55 13.54 11.74 -6.20
CA ASP A 55 13.81 13.11 -6.66
C ASP A 55 14.51 13.90 -5.54
N PRO A 56 15.75 14.41 -5.76
CA PRO A 56 16.44 15.23 -4.78
C PRO A 56 15.65 16.46 -4.33
N ALA A 57 14.81 17.03 -5.20
CA ALA A 57 13.96 18.17 -4.85
C ALA A 57 12.90 17.78 -3.81
N ASP A 58 12.31 16.58 -3.92
CA ASP A 58 11.35 16.07 -2.93
C ASP A 58 12.02 15.78 -1.59
N ILE A 59 13.18 15.11 -1.61
CA ILE A 59 13.99 14.84 -0.40
C ILE A 59 14.29 16.16 0.33
N LYS A 60 14.72 17.19 -0.40
CA LYS A 60 15.00 18.52 0.15
C LYS A 60 13.73 19.20 0.68
N ARG A 61 12.62 19.12 -0.06
CA ARG A 61 11.33 19.74 0.30
C ARG A 61 10.80 19.21 1.64
N ILE A 62 10.96 17.93 1.91
CA ILE A 62 10.51 17.30 3.17
C ILE A 62 11.60 17.24 4.25
N ASN A 63 12.76 17.86 4.01
CA ASN A 63 13.92 17.88 4.91
C ASN A 63 14.33 16.47 5.39
N MET A 64 14.44 15.52 4.45
CA MET A 64 14.85 14.16 4.72
C MET A 64 16.36 14.01 4.57
N LEU A 65 17.02 13.49 5.61
CA LEU A 65 18.42 13.07 5.55
C LEU A 65 18.50 11.57 5.27
N LEU A 66 19.57 11.15 4.62
CA LEU A 66 19.79 9.77 4.18
C LEU A 66 21.18 9.32 4.60
N GLY A 67 21.32 8.06 4.98
CA GLY A 67 22.61 7.50 5.35
C GLY A 67 22.59 5.99 5.49
N TYR A 68 23.76 5.45 5.82
CA TYR A 68 23.95 4.04 6.12
C TYR A 68 24.57 3.87 7.50
N LEU A 69 24.07 2.88 8.24
CA LEU A 69 24.75 2.35 9.42
C LEU A 69 25.50 1.08 9.02
N THR A 70 26.82 1.08 9.13
CA THR A 70 27.66 -0.11 8.96
C THR A 70 27.81 -0.80 10.31
N VAL A 71 27.50 -2.11 10.37
CA VAL A 71 27.61 -2.95 11.56
C VAL A 71 28.20 -4.32 11.23
N PRO A 72 28.79 -5.05 12.19
CA PRO A 72 29.12 -6.45 12.00
C PRO A 72 27.88 -7.29 11.69
N GLU A 73 27.97 -8.17 10.69
CA GLU A 73 26.92 -9.13 10.34
C GLU A 73 26.67 -10.07 11.52
N ASN A 74 27.73 -10.77 11.91
CA ASN A 74 27.77 -11.65 13.06
C ASN A 74 28.71 -11.09 14.13
N ARG A 75 28.12 -10.62 15.24
CA ARG A 75 28.83 -9.97 16.35
C ARG A 75 29.66 -10.93 17.20
N SER A 76 29.49 -12.25 17.05
CA SER A 76 30.33 -13.24 17.72
C SER A 76 31.63 -13.55 16.96
N ILE A 77 31.74 -13.10 15.70
CA ILE A 77 32.93 -13.31 14.87
C ILE A 77 33.76 -12.03 14.89
N LYS A 78 34.93 -12.09 15.54
CA LYS A 78 35.89 -10.99 15.53
C LYS A 78 36.36 -10.74 14.10
N ASP A 79 36.42 -9.47 13.69
CA ASP A 79 36.86 -9.04 12.36
C ASP A 79 36.06 -9.70 11.21
N GLY A 80 34.80 -10.06 11.49
CA GLY A 80 33.89 -10.69 10.54
C GLY A 80 33.36 -9.72 9.47
N ARG A 81 32.50 -10.24 8.59
CA ARG A 81 31.80 -9.45 7.56
C ARG A 81 30.98 -8.33 8.20
N THR A 82 30.89 -7.20 7.50
CA THR A 82 29.99 -6.10 7.86
C THR A 82 28.84 -5.99 6.86
N ILE A 83 27.74 -5.42 7.32
CA ILE A 83 26.53 -5.12 6.55
C ILE A 83 26.19 -3.64 6.69
N ARG A 84 25.42 -3.10 5.73
CA ARG A 84 24.99 -1.69 5.74
C ARG A 84 23.49 -1.60 5.87
N LEU A 85 23.00 -0.83 6.84
CA LEU A 85 21.57 -0.63 7.05
C LEU A 85 21.15 0.71 6.50
N GLY A 86 20.14 0.72 5.62
CA GLY A 86 19.59 1.95 5.07
C GLY A 86 18.86 2.74 6.16
N VAL A 87 19.11 4.05 6.22
CA VAL A 87 18.46 4.94 7.19
C VAL A 87 18.00 6.21 6.49
N SER A 88 16.78 6.65 6.82
CA SER A 88 16.28 7.99 6.47
C SER A 88 15.74 8.69 7.70
N ILE A 89 15.97 10.00 7.82
CA ILE A 89 15.55 10.80 8.96
C ILE A 89 14.75 11.99 8.46
N LEU A 90 13.47 12.07 8.84
CA LEU A 90 12.71 13.30 8.73
C LEU A 90 13.10 14.20 9.90
N LYS A 91 13.82 15.29 9.59
CA LYS A 91 14.24 16.23 10.62
C LYS A 91 13.05 16.96 11.22
N SER A 92 13.18 17.25 12.52
CA SER A 92 12.27 18.14 13.22
C SER A 92 12.08 19.46 12.46
N THR A 93 10.85 19.97 12.37
CA THR A 93 10.62 21.33 11.86
C THR A 93 11.07 22.40 12.84
N ASP A 94 11.17 22.07 14.13
CA ASP A 94 11.81 22.92 15.14
C ASP A 94 13.31 22.57 15.22
N PRO A 95 14.21 23.44 14.73
CA PRO A 95 15.65 23.20 14.78
C PRO A 95 16.23 23.29 16.19
N LYS A 96 15.46 23.79 17.17
CA LYS A 96 15.88 23.93 18.57
C LYS A 96 15.37 22.80 19.46
N THR A 97 14.66 21.82 18.90
CA THR A 97 14.11 20.74 19.71
C THR A 97 15.19 19.97 20.46
N THR A 98 14.89 19.65 21.72
CA THR A 98 15.66 18.74 22.56
C THR A 98 14.90 17.45 22.84
N LYS A 99 13.70 17.26 22.24
CA LYS A 99 12.92 16.04 22.47
C LYS A 99 13.59 14.85 21.83
N ALA A 100 13.50 13.72 22.54
CA ALA A 100 13.98 12.43 22.06
C ALA A 100 13.37 12.08 20.68
N PRO A 101 14.17 11.62 19.71
CA PRO A 101 13.70 11.19 18.40
C PRO A 101 12.76 9.99 18.52
N LEU A 102 12.05 9.70 17.44
CA LEU A 102 11.23 8.51 17.29
C LEU A 102 11.86 7.58 16.24
N ILE A 103 12.27 6.38 16.64
CA ILE A 103 12.75 5.34 15.73
C ILE A 103 11.58 4.41 15.39
N VAL A 104 11.24 4.32 14.11
CA VAL A 104 10.12 3.50 13.62
C VAL A 104 10.64 2.17 13.09
N LEU A 105 10.08 1.07 13.61
CA LEU A 105 10.45 -0.31 13.31
C LEU A 105 9.34 -0.95 12.47
N HIS A 106 9.66 -1.23 11.22
CA HIS A 106 8.68 -1.79 10.29
C HIS A 106 8.35 -3.25 10.58
N GLY A 107 7.13 -3.65 10.23
CA GLY A 107 6.66 -5.03 10.29
C GLY A 107 7.13 -5.89 9.12
N GLY A 108 6.41 -7.00 8.93
CA GLY A 108 6.76 -8.09 8.03
C GLY A 108 6.87 -9.38 8.83
N PRO A 109 8.08 -9.94 9.05
CA PRO A 109 9.41 -9.44 8.65
C PRO A 109 9.59 -9.39 7.13
N GLY A 110 10.69 -8.80 6.64
CA GLY A 110 10.88 -8.56 5.20
C GLY A 110 10.25 -7.27 4.68
N GLY A 111 9.66 -6.43 5.55
CA GLY A 111 9.15 -5.11 5.16
C GLY A 111 10.25 -4.10 4.81
N LYS A 112 9.86 -2.85 4.54
CA LYS A 112 10.78 -1.71 4.33
C LYS A 112 10.08 -0.39 4.65
N ILE A 113 10.83 0.62 5.04
CA ILE A 113 10.32 1.93 5.46
C ILE A 113 11.28 3.10 5.15
N VAL A 114 12.51 2.86 4.70
CA VAL A 114 13.42 3.95 4.30
C VAL A 114 12.85 4.71 3.10
N GLY A 115 12.87 6.04 3.19
CA GLY A 115 12.25 6.93 2.22
C GLY A 115 10.72 7.02 2.32
N PHE A 116 10.11 6.35 3.30
CA PHE A 116 8.67 6.48 3.54
C PHE A 116 8.32 7.87 4.06
N TYR A 117 7.22 8.39 3.55
CA TYR A 117 6.66 9.67 3.96
C TYR A 117 5.15 9.56 4.01
N SER A 118 4.56 9.97 5.12
CA SER A 118 3.11 10.08 5.29
C SER A 118 2.78 11.38 6.03
N PRO A 119 1.69 12.08 5.68
CA PRO A 119 1.23 13.27 6.42
C PRO A 119 1.07 13.04 7.93
N GLN A 120 0.85 11.81 8.39
CA GLN A 120 0.76 11.50 9.83
C GLN A 120 2.06 11.81 10.58
N TYR A 121 3.22 11.66 9.93
CA TYR A 121 4.52 11.98 10.53
C TYR A 121 4.82 13.48 10.53
N GLU A 122 4.10 14.29 9.74
CA GLU A 122 4.22 15.75 9.80
C GLU A 122 3.82 16.29 11.17
N LYS A 123 2.78 15.70 11.78
CA LYS A 123 2.37 16.07 13.15
C LYS A 123 3.46 15.73 14.15
N LEU A 124 4.05 14.54 14.03
CA LEU A 124 5.07 14.03 14.96
C LEU A 124 6.41 14.76 14.82
N ARG A 125 6.84 15.06 13.59
CA ARG A 125 8.13 15.74 13.34
C ARG A 125 8.09 17.23 13.64
N LYS A 126 7.00 17.76 14.20
CA LYS A 126 6.95 19.17 14.63
C LYS A 126 8.04 19.50 15.62
N ASP A 127 8.35 18.55 16.50
CA ASP A 127 9.20 18.75 17.66
C ASP A 127 10.19 17.61 17.91
N ARG A 128 10.40 16.68 16.97
CA ARG A 128 11.41 15.62 17.08
C ARG A 128 11.79 15.09 15.72
N ASP A 129 12.96 14.47 15.63
CA ASP A 129 13.30 13.71 14.43
C ASP A 129 12.47 12.42 14.38
N VAL A 130 12.07 12.01 13.17
CA VAL A 130 11.48 10.69 12.91
C VAL A 130 12.47 9.89 12.07
N VAL A 131 13.00 8.82 12.66
CA VAL A 131 14.07 7.98 12.13
C VAL A 131 13.46 6.69 11.61
N PHE A 132 13.73 6.40 10.34
CA PHE A 132 13.34 5.19 9.65
C PHE A 132 14.57 4.36 9.34
N ILE A 133 14.54 3.09 9.69
CA ILE A 133 15.61 2.13 9.42
C ILE A 133 15.01 0.92 8.69
N ASP A 134 15.64 0.53 7.59
CA ASP A 134 15.42 -0.78 7.01
C ASP A 134 16.29 -1.77 7.78
N GLN A 135 15.65 -2.76 8.39
CA GLN A 135 16.33 -3.75 9.23
C GLN A 135 17.33 -4.60 8.41
N ARG A 136 18.26 -5.32 9.06
CA ARG A 136 19.26 -6.15 8.35
C ARG A 136 18.61 -7.06 7.30
N GLY A 137 19.13 -6.99 6.07
CA GLY A 137 18.62 -7.74 4.91
C GLY A 137 17.34 -7.19 4.26
N ALA A 138 16.75 -6.12 4.80
CA ALA A 138 15.47 -5.59 4.36
C ALA A 138 15.63 -4.36 3.46
N GLY A 139 14.69 -4.16 2.53
CA GLY A 139 14.56 -2.90 1.77
C GLY A 139 15.86 -2.44 1.10
N SER A 140 16.36 -1.27 1.53
CA SER A 140 17.58 -0.65 1.04
C SER A 140 18.84 -1.02 1.82
N SER A 141 18.74 -1.94 2.78
CA SER A 141 19.88 -2.49 3.51
C SER A 141 20.61 -3.55 2.68
N GLU A 142 21.91 -3.68 2.92
CA GLU A 142 22.80 -4.56 2.18
C GLU A 142 23.40 -5.62 3.10
N PRO A 143 23.49 -6.88 2.65
CA PRO A 143 23.14 -7.35 1.31
C PRO A 143 21.63 -7.46 1.09
N ALA A 144 21.18 -7.24 -0.15
CA ALA A 144 19.82 -7.55 -0.55
C ALA A 144 19.61 -9.09 -0.50
N PHE A 145 18.51 -9.50 0.12
CA PHE A 145 18.23 -10.91 0.37
C PHE A 145 17.75 -11.65 -0.89
N SER A 146 16.45 -11.65 -1.17
CA SER A 146 15.86 -12.39 -2.29
C SER A 146 14.60 -11.70 -2.83
N PRO A 147 14.67 -10.42 -3.24
CA PRO A 147 13.53 -9.69 -3.76
C PRO A 147 12.91 -10.34 -5.01
N GLU A 148 13.67 -11.14 -5.76
CA GLU A 148 13.17 -11.91 -6.90
C GLU A 148 12.10 -12.93 -6.52
N MET A 149 12.11 -13.42 -5.27
CA MET A 149 11.17 -14.43 -4.79
C MET A 149 9.73 -13.92 -4.83
N ASN A 150 9.52 -12.62 -4.64
CA ASN A 150 8.18 -12.01 -4.64
C ASN A 150 7.47 -12.19 -5.97
N GLN A 151 8.19 -11.99 -7.08
CA GLN A 151 7.63 -12.16 -8.41
C GLN A 151 7.41 -13.65 -8.72
N GLN A 152 8.27 -14.53 -8.22
CA GLN A 152 8.10 -15.98 -8.38
C GLN A 152 6.85 -16.47 -7.64
N LEU A 153 6.64 -16.01 -6.41
CA LEU A 153 5.42 -16.30 -5.64
C LEU A 153 4.19 -15.70 -6.31
N LEU A 154 4.22 -14.43 -6.75
CA LEU A 154 3.09 -13.85 -7.47
C LEU A 154 2.73 -14.66 -8.73
N ASN A 155 3.72 -15.09 -9.51
CA ASN A 155 3.49 -15.92 -10.69
C ASN A 155 2.95 -17.31 -10.34
N LEU A 156 3.33 -17.85 -9.19
CA LEU A 156 2.82 -19.12 -8.68
C LEU A 156 1.34 -18.98 -8.29
N PHE A 157 1.01 -17.97 -7.49
CA PHE A 157 -0.35 -17.66 -7.03
C PHE A 157 -1.29 -17.25 -8.18
N ALA A 158 -0.75 -16.76 -9.30
CA ALA A 158 -1.55 -16.46 -10.48
C ALA A 158 -2.06 -17.72 -11.22
N GLN A 159 -1.63 -18.90 -10.79
CA GLN A 159 -2.02 -20.20 -11.36
C GLN A 159 -2.98 -20.93 -10.41
N ASP A 160 -3.87 -21.74 -10.97
CA ASP A 160 -4.74 -22.63 -10.19
C ASP A 160 -4.07 -23.98 -9.98
N LEU A 161 -3.04 -24.00 -9.13
CA LEU A 161 -2.36 -25.25 -8.77
C LEU A 161 -3.12 -25.98 -7.67
N SER A 162 -3.02 -27.32 -7.66
CA SER A 162 -3.47 -28.07 -6.49
C SER A 162 -2.63 -27.71 -5.25
N PRO A 163 -3.17 -27.82 -4.02
CA PRO A 163 -2.43 -27.47 -2.80
C PRO A 163 -1.06 -28.16 -2.68
N THR A 164 -0.97 -29.44 -3.08
CA THR A 164 0.29 -30.19 -3.07
C THR A 164 1.30 -29.63 -4.08
N GLN A 165 0.86 -29.31 -5.30
CA GLN A 165 1.74 -28.74 -6.33
C GLN A 165 2.21 -27.34 -5.94
N GLU A 166 1.32 -26.51 -5.39
CA GLU A 166 1.70 -25.18 -4.91
C GLU A 166 2.73 -25.27 -3.80
N LEU A 167 2.51 -26.11 -2.79
CA LEU A 167 3.46 -26.35 -1.70
C LEU A 167 4.83 -26.82 -2.24
N GLU A 168 4.86 -27.83 -3.12
CA GLU A 168 6.09 -28.32 -3.73
C GLU A 168 6.88 -27.21 -4.44
N GLN A 169 6.19 -26.35 -5.20
CA GLN A 169 6.81 -25.21 -5.88
C GLN A 169 7.28 -24.14 -4.88
N ARG A 170 6.50 -23.81 -3.85
CA ARG A 170 6.91 -22.85 -2.80
C ARG A 170 8.15 -23.33 -2.07
N VAL A 171 8.19 -24.60 -1.67
CA VAL A 171 9.36 -25.24 -1.04
C VAL A 171 10.56 -25.20 -1.99
N SER A 172 10.38 -25.47 -3.29
CA SER A 172 11.45 -25.38 -4.29
C SER A 172 12.00 -23.96 -4.45
N ILE A 173 11.12 -22.94 -4.50
CA ILE A 173 11.54 -21.53 -4.59
C ILE A 173 12.30 -21.14 -3.31
N ALA A 174 11.78 -21.52 -2.13
CA ALA A 174 12.43 -21.26 -0.85
C ALA A 174 13.81 -21.92 -0.75
N ALA A 175 13.94 -23.20 -1.15
CA ALA A 175 15.22 -23.91 -1.17
C ALA A 175 16.27 -23.21 -2.04
N LYS A 176 15.89 -22.80 -3.25
CA LYS A 176 16.77 -22.07 -4.18
C LYS A 176 17.18 -20.71 -3.62
N ALA A 177 16.27 -19.99 -2.98
CA ALA A 177 16.57 -18.72 -2.34
C ALA A 177 17.57 -18.89 -1.19
N LYS A 178 17.31 -19.84 -0.28
CA LYS A 178 18.21 -20.20 0.82
C LYS A 178 19.61 -20.55 0.32
N GLU A 179 19.71 -21.41 -0.70
CA GLU A 179 20.99 -21.81 -1.29
C GLU A 179 21.76 -20.60 -1.85
N LYS A 180 21.10 -19.73 -2.62
CA LYS A 180 21.70 -18.51 -3.16
C LYS A 180 22.20 -17.58 -2.04
N LEU A 181 21.45 -17.43 -0.96
CA LEU A 181 21.87 -16.62 0.19
C LEU A 181 23.15 -17.18 0.84
N ILE A 182 23.20 -18.50 1.04
CA ILE A 182 24.39 -19.19 1.58
C ILE A 182 25.58 -19.04 0.62
N GLN A 183 25.38 -19.19 -0.68
CA GLN A 183 26.44 -19.01 -1.70
C GLN A 183 26.98 -17.57 -1.74
N LYS A 184 26.16 -16.56 -1.41
CA LYS A 184 26.61 -15.16 -1.21
C LYS A 184 27.43 -14.97 0.08
N GLY A 185 27.57 -16.02 0.89
CA GLY A 185 28.26 -16.00 2.18
C GLY A 185 27.48 -15.23 3.26
N ILE A 186 26.15 -15.14 3.13
CA ILE A 186 25.28 -14.50 4.13
C ILE A 186 25.08 -15.46 5.30
N ASP A 187 25.35 -14.99 6.51
CA ASP A 187 25.13 -15.79 7.72
C ASP A 187 23.66 -15.71 8.16
N LEU A 188 22.82 -16.60 7.63
CA LEU A 188 21.39 -16.66 7.95
C LEU A 188 21.10 -16.84 9.44
N SER A 189 22.06 -17.30 10.24
CA SER A 189 21.84 -17.53 11.67
C SER A 189 21.70 -16.22 12.48
N VAL A 190 22.14 -15.08 11.94
CA VAL A 190 22.13 -13.78 12.63
C VAL A 190 21.12 -12.79 12.07
N TYR A 191 20.09 -13.25 11.35
CA TYR A 191 18.98 -12.40 10.91
C TYR A 191 17.74 -12.73 11.75
N ASN A 192 17.64 -12.06 12.90
CA ASN A 192 16.63 -12.27 13.93
C ASN A 192 16.43 -10.98 14.76
N SER A 193 15.39 -10.94 15.59
CA SER A 193 15.01 -9.80 16.43
C SER A 193 16.15 -9.35 17.36
N ALA A 194 16.92 -10.27 17.94
CA ALA A 194 18.01 -9.92 18.86
C ALA A 194 19.15 -9.19 18.14
N ALA A 195 19.49 -9.64 16.93
CA ALA A 195 20.52 -8.99 16.11
C ALA A 195 20.04 -7.63 15.59
N ILE A 196 18.77 -7.52 15.20
CA ILE A 196 18.14 -6.24 14.82
C ILE A 196 18.13 -5.26 16.01
N ALA A 197 17.81 -5.72 17.22
CA ALA A 197 17.84 -4.89 18.42
C ALA A 197 19.25 -4.33 18.69
N ALA A 198 20.30 -5.15 18.53
CA ALA A 198 21.68 -4.69 18.64
C ALA A 198 22.01 -3.59 17.61
N ASP A 199 21.48 -3.70 16.38
CA ASP A 199 21.67 -2.69 15.33
C ASP A 199 20.97 -1.37 15.66
N ILE A 200 19.76 -1.41 16.23
CA ILE A 200 19.00 -0.20 16.61
C ILE A 200 19.70 0.52 17.76
N ARG A 201 20.23 -0.21 18.75
CA ARG A 201 21.08 0.36 19.80
C ARG A 201 22.31 1.06 19.20
N ASP A 202 22.98 0.41 18.27
CA ASP A 202 24.15 0.94 17.58
C ASP A 202 23.81 2.18 16.75
N LEU A 203 22.64 2.20 16.09
CA LEU A 203 22.11 3.37 15.39
C LEU A 203 21.95 4.58 16.32
N GLY A 204 21.28 4.37 17.46
CA GLY A 204 21.05 5.43 18.45
C GLY A 204 22.36 6.07 18.91
N LYS A 205 23.35 5.22 19.24
CA LYS A 205 24.70 5.67 19.63
C LYS A 205 25.44 6.39 18.50
N ALA A 206 25.41 5.84 17.28
CA ALA A 206 26.15 6.41 16.14
C ALA A 206 25.57 7.76 15.68
N LEU A 207 24.27 7.99 15.90
CA LEU A 207 23.61 9.29 15.66
C LEU A 207 23.76 10.27 16.84
N GLY A 208 24.40 9.86 17.94
CA GLY A 208 24.62 10.70 19.12
C GLY A 208 23.37 10.90 19.99
N TYR A 209 22.35 10.05 19.84
CA TYR A 209 21.16 10.11 20.67
C TYR A 209 21.44 9.51 22.05
N THR A 210 21.15 10.27 23.11
CA THR A 210 21.27 9.81 24.50
C THR A 210 19.96 9.22 25.03
N SER A 211 18.85 9.53 24.36
CA SER A 211 17.52 9.00 24.66
C SER A 211 16.68 8.97 23.38
N TRP A 212 15.84 7.95 23.19
CA TRP A 212 14.97 7.79 22.02
C TRP A 212 13.65 7.11 22.37
N ASN A 213 12.64 7.29 21.53
CA ASN A 213 11.38 6.55 21.58
C ASN A 213 11.37 5.50 20.47
N LEU A 214 10.70 4.38 20.69
CA LEU A 214 10.48 3.35 19.66
C LEU A 214 9.01 3.31 19.26
N TRP A 215 8.74 3.08 17.98
CA TRP A 215 7.42 2.65 17.51
C TRP A 215 7.59 1.43 16.62
N GLY A 216 7.18 0.28 17.14
CA GLY A 216 7.07 -0.95 16.37
C GLY A 216 5.65 -1.17 15.86
N SER A 217 5.52 -1.62 14.62
CA SER A 217 4.25 -2.08 14.06
C SER A 217 4.37 -3.56 13.66
N SER A 218 3.37 -4.38 14.01
CA SER A 218 3.36 -5.80 13.64
C SER A 218 4.62 -6.51 14.14
N TYR A 219 5.36 -7.25 13.30
CA TYR A 219 6.68 -7.83 13.65
C TYR A 219 7.65 -6.82 14.30
N GLY A 220 7.60 -5.53 13.94
CA GLY A 220 8.41 -4.50 14.58
C GLY A 220 8.14 -4.34 16.08
N THR A 221 6.97 -4.75 16.57
CA THR A 221 6.67 -4.83 18.01
C THR A 221 7.45 -5.93 18.71
N ARG A 222 7.71 -7.07 18.06
CA ARG A 222 8.59 -8.12 18.58
C ARG A 222 10.00 -7.57 18.75
N VAL A 223 10.51 -6.85 17.76
CA VAL A 223 11.81 -6.18 17.83
C VAL A 223 11.85 -5.13 18.94
N ALA A 224 10.79 -4.32 19.09
CA ALA A 224 10.70 -3.33 20.15
C ALA A 224 10.67 -3.96 21.55
N LEU A 225 9.95 -5.06 21.74
CA LEU A 225 9.95 -5.83 22.98
C LEU A 225 11.33 -6.44 23.25
N THR A 226 11.99 -7.00 22.24
CA THR A 226 13.37 -7.49 22.34
C THR A 226 14.35 -6.37 22.72
N MET A 227 14.19 -5.16 22.17
CA MET A 227 14.94 -3.97 22.58
C MET A 227 14.73 -3.63 24.07
N MET A 228 13.48 -3.64 24.55
CA MET A 228 13.18 -3.38 25.96
C MET A 228 13.80 -4.40 26.91
N ARG A 229 13.97 -5.65 26.46
CA ARG A 229 14.59 -6.73 27.24
C ARG A 229 16.12 -6.66 27.22
N ASP A 230 16.70 -6.52 26.03
CA ASP A 230 18.13 -6.76 25.80
C ASP A 230 18.96 -5.47 25.83
N TYR A 231 18.35 -4.33 25.47
CA TYR A 231 19.01 -3.02 25.38
C TYR A 231 18.09 -1.88 25.89
N PRO A 232 17.65 -1.92 27.16
CA PRO A 232 16.73 -0.94 27.72
C PRO A 232 17.34 0.47 27.82
N GLU A 233 18.67 0.59 27.86
CA GLU A 233 19.35 1.86 28.09
C GLU A 233 19.09 2.87 26.96
N GLY A 234 18.63 4.05 27.32
CA GLY A 234 18.30 5.13 26.38
C GLY A 234 16.87 5.07 25.82
N ILE A 235 16.14 3.96 25.98
CA ILE A 235 14.73 3.90 25.58
C ILE A 235 13.88 4.70 26.57
N ARG A 236 13.29 5.79 26.11
CA ARG A 236 12.37 6.64 26.89
C ARG A 236 10.95 6.08 26.93
N SER A 237 10.45 5.63 25.77
CA SER A 237 9.09 5.10 25.64
C SER A 237 8.97 4.23 24.40
N VAL A 238 7.98 3.34 24.40
CA VAL A 238 7.73 2.38 23.30
C VAL A 238 6.27 2.41 22.88
N ILE A 239 6.01 2.44 21.58
CA ILE A 239 4.68 2.23 21.00
C ILE A 239 4.66 0.85 20.36
N LEU A 240 3.70 0.02 20.78
CA LEU A 240 3.46 -1.31 20.25
C LEU A 240 2.12 -1.29 19.49
N GLU A 241 2.20 -1.12 18.17
CA GLU A 241 1.03 -1.14 17.29
C GLU A 241 0.82 -2.54 16.70
N SER A 242 -0.36 -3.12 16.96
CA SER A 242 -0.76 -4.46 16.55
C SER A 242 0.25 -5.51 17.01
N PRO A 243 0.33 -5.74 18.33
CA PRO A 243 1.44 -6.43 18.94
C PRO A 243 1.56 -7.90 18.52
N LEU A 244 2.81 -8.34 18.36
CA LEU A 244 3.23 -9.72 18.23
C LEU A 244 4.24 -10.06 19.34
N PRO A 245 3.79 -10.24 20.59
CA PRO A 245 4.66 -10.60 21.70
C PRO A 245 5.35 -11.94 21.43
N PRO A 246 6.62 -12.13 21.86
CA PRO A 246 7.35 -13.36 21.57
C PRO A 246 6.67 -14.63 22.09
N ASN A 247 5.96 -14.53 23.22
CA ASN A 247 5.26 -15.62 23.91
C ASN A 247 3.87 -15.96 23.36
N VAL A 248 3.48 -15.37 22.23
CA VAL A 248 2.24 -15.73 21.54
C VAL A 248 2.56 -16.70 20.39
N PRO A 249 1.94 -17.90 20.35
CA PRO A 249 2.08 -18.79 19.21
C PRO A 249 1.23 -18.24 18.06
N TYR A 250 1.86 -17.35 17.29
CA TYR A 250 1.23 -16.51 16.28
C TYR A 250 0.64 -17.31 15.10
N PHE A 251 1.42 -18.22 14.52
CA PHE A 251 1.04 -18.94 13.30
C PHE A 251 -0.08 -19.95 13.56
N GLN A 252 -0.07 -20.66 14.68
CA GLN A 252 -1.15 -21.63 14.96
C GLN A 252 -2.52 -20.95 15.17
N ASN A 253 -2.54 -19.67 15.57
CA ASN A 253 -3.76 -18.93 15.89
C ASN A 253 -4.27 -18.05 14.74
N ILE A 254 -3.56 -18.00 13.61
CA ILE A 254 -3.84 -17.07 12.51
C ILE A 254 -5.21 -17.31 11.87
N THR A 255 -5.57 -18.58 11.70
CA THR A 255 -6.85 -19.00 11.13
C THR A 255 -8.03 -18.57 12.01
N ALA A 256 -7.94 -18.85 13.31
CA ALA A 256 -8.96 -18.43 14.28
C ALA A 256 -9.07 -16.90 14.37
N THR A 257 -7.94 -16.20 14.28
CA THR A 257 -7.87 -14.74 14.29
C THR A 257 -8.56 -14.11 13.07
N PHE A 258 -8.27 -14.62 11.88
CA PHE A 258 -8.93 -14.16 10.66
C PHE A 258 -10.44 -14.44 10.71
N LYS A 259 -10.85 -15.66 11.12
CA LYS A 259 -12.27 -16.01 11.24
C LYS A 259 -13.01 -15.07 12.19
N ARG A 260 -12.43 -14.74 13.35
CA ARG A 260 -13.01 -13.78 14.31
C ARG A 260 -13.20 -12.39 13.69
N SER A 261 -12.23 -11.93 12.89
CA SER A 261 -12.33 -10.65 12.19
C SER A 261 -13.50 -10.63 11.19
N LEU A 262 -13.68 -11.72 10.42
CA LEU A 262 -14.83 -11.89 9.52
C LEU A 262 -16.16 -11.94 10.28
N ASP A 263 -16.24 -12.71 11.38
CA ASP A 263 -17.46 -12.77 12.19
C ASP A 263 -17.83 -11.37 12.72
N LYS A 264 -16.84 -10.57 13.18
CA LYS A 264 -17.08 -9.17 13.56
C LYS A 264 -17.63 -8.34 12.40
N LEU A 265 -17.08 -8.46 11.19
CA LEU A 265 -17.60 -7.75 10.02
C LEU A 265 -19.08 -8.09 9.76
N PHE A 266 -19.42 -9.38 9.80
CA PHE A 266 -20.79 -9.86 9.60
C PHE A 266 -21.73 -9.35 10.68
N ASP A 267 -21.31 -9.40 11.94
CA ASP A 267 -22.10 -8.89 13.07
C ASP A 267 -22.35 -7.38 12.93
N ARG A 268 -21.32 -6.60 12.57
CA ARG A 268 -21.45 -5.14 12.33
C ARG A 268 -22.41 -4.84 11.18
N CYS A 269 -22.35 -5.58 10.08
CA CYS A 269 -23.30 -5.43 8.98
C CYS A 269 -24.72 -5.78 9.41
N SER A 270 -24.92 -6.86 10.17
CA SER A 270 -26.24 -7.28 10.64
C SER A 270 -26.90 -6.25 11.56
N GLN A 271 -26.09 -5.50 12.33
CA GLN A 271 -26.53 -4.47 13.26
C GLN A 271 -26.84 -3.14 12.53
N ASP A 272 -26.15 -2.86 11.41
CA ASP A 272 -26.42 -1.68 10.58
C ASP A 272 -27.67 -1.87 9.70
N ALA A 273 -28.61 -0.93 9.77
CA ALA A 273 -29.88 -1.05 9.04
C ALA A 273 -29.68 -0.95 7.51
N GLY A 274 -28.74 -0.13 7.05
CA GLY A 274 -28.44 0.02 5.64
C GLY A 274 -27.77 -1.24 5.07
N CYS A 275 -26.78 -1.78 5.79
CA CYS A 275 -26.08 -2.99 5.40
C CYS A 275 -27.03 -4.18 5.41
N ARG A 276 -27.80 -4.41 6.48
CA ARG A 276 -28.78 -5.50 6.56
C ARG A 276 -29.83 -5.44 5.45
N LEU A 277 -30.26 -4.25 5.05
CA LEU A 277 -31.22 -4.10 3.94
C LEU A 277 -30.62 -4.52 2.58
N ASN A 278 -29.35 -4.19 2.34
CA ASN A 278 -28.68 -4.47 1.06
C ASN A 278 -28.01 -5.87 1.01
N TYR A 279 -27.59 -6.39 2.16
CA TYR A 279 -26.82 -7.62 2.32
C TYR A 279 -27.38 -8.48 3.49
N PRO A 280 -28.64 -8.93 3.42
CA PRO A 280 -29.33 -9.58 4.54
C PRO A 280 -28.65 -10.88 5.01
N ASP A 281 -28.03 -11.63 4.08
CA ASP A 281 -27.42 -12.93 4.33
C ASP A 281 -25.89 -12.92 4.14
N LEU A 282 -25.23 -11.79 4.41
CA LEU A 282 -23.83 -11.54 4.07
C LEU A 282 -22.86 -12.68 4.45
N LYS A 283 -23.03 -13.27 5.63
CA LYS A 283 -22.19 -14.39 6.10
C LYS A 283 -22.32 -15.61 5.21
N ASN A 284 -23.54 -15.98 4.83
CA ASN A 284 -23.80 -17.11 3.95
C ASN A 284 -23.34 -16.79 2.51
N ASP A 285 -23.49 -15.54 2.08
CA ASP A 285 -23.03 -15.09 0.77
C ASP A 285 -21.51 -15.16 0.64
N PHE A 286 -20.77 -14.79 1.68
CA PHE A 286 -19.31 -14.96 1.72
C PHE A 286 -18.93 -16.43 1.55
N TYR A 287 -19.56 -17.32 2.32
CA TYR A 287 -19.28 -18.74 2.27
C TYR A 287 -19.64 -19.36 0.91
N ALA A 288 -20.78 -18.98 0.32
CA ALA A 288 -21.18 -19.40 -1.02
C ALA A 288 -20.21 -18.87 -2.10
N ALA A 289 -19.70 -17.65 -1.95
CA ALA A 289 -18.70 -17.09 -2.84
C ALA A 289 -17.38 -17.89 -2.80
N ILE A 290 -16.88 -18.22 -1.61
CA ILE A 290 -15.67 -19.05 -1.45
C ILE A 290 -15.89 -20.46 -2.00
N GLU A 291 -17.03 -21.09 -1.72
CA GLU A 291 -17.36 -22.43 -2.25
C GLU A 291 -17.48 -22.42 -3.79
N SER A 292 -18.01 -21.33 -4.37
CA SER A 292 -18.08 -21.17 -5.82
C SER A 292 -16.68 -21.12 -6.45
N LEU A 293 -15.72 -20.44 -5.81
CA LEU A 293 -14.33 -20.39 -6.26
C LEU A 293 -13.59 -21.72 -6.08
N ASP A 294 -13.92 -22.49 -5.04
CA ASP A 294 -13.36 -23.83 -4.80
C ASP A 294 -13.76 -24.82 -5.90
N LYS A 295 -15.01 -24.72 -6.39
CA LYS A 295 -15.52 -25.56 -7.49
C LYS A 295 -15.06 -25.06 -8.87
N GLN A 296 -15.00 -23.75 -9.04
CA GLN A 296 -14.63 -23.12 -10.29
C GLN A 296 -13.87 -21.81 -9.99
N PRO A 297 -12.54 -21.79 -10.13
CA PRO A 297 -11.75 -20.57 -10.03
C PRO A 297 -12.18 -19.53 -11.06
N MET A 298 -11.85 -18.26 -10.81
CA MET A 298 -12.12 -17.17 -11.75
C MET A 298 -10.85 -16.72 -12.45
N VAL A 299 -10.91 -16.55 -13.76
CA VAL A 299 -9.81 -15.94 -14.53
C VAL A 299 -10.03 -14.43 -14.54
N VAL A 300 -9.06 -13.67 -14.06
CA VAL A 300 -9.08 -12.20 -14.07
C VAL A 300 -8.04 -11.70 -15.06
N HIS A 301 -8.48 -11.05 -16.14
CA HIS A 301 -7.58 -10.53 -17.17
C HIS A 301 -6.89 -9.26 -16.71
N MET A 302 -5.55 -9.27 -16.74
CA MET A 302 -4.68 -8.22 -16.21
C MET A 302 -3.96 -7.47 -17.33
N ALA A 303 -4.10 -6.15 -17.35
CA ALA A 303 -3.48 -5.31 -18.38
C ALA A 303 -1.96 -5.13 -18.19
N ASP A 304 -1.48 -5.19 -16.94
CA ASP A 304 -0.06 -5.02 -16.62
C ASP A 304 0.73 -6.32 -16.89
N LYS A 305 1.20 -6.46 -18.12
CA LYS A 305 2.02 -7.62 -18.55
C LYS A 305 3.42 -7.66 -17.91
N THR A 306 3.86 -6.58 -17.27
CA THR A 306 5.16 -6.59 -16.55
C THR A 306 5.02 -7.31 -15.23
N LYS A 307 3.88 -7.13 -14.57
CA LYS A 307 3.55 -7.76 -13.29
C LYS A 307 2.89 -9.14 -13.46
N PHE A 308 2.07 -9.30 -14.49
CA PHE A 308 1.36 -10.53 -14.84
C PHE A 308 1.76 -10.97 -16.25
N PRO A 309 2.89 -11.69 -16.43
CA PRO A 309 3.39 -12.03 -17.76
C PRO A 309 2.40 -12.81 -18.65
N ALA A 310 1.56 -13.65 -18.04
CA ALA A 310 0.50 -14.39 -18.73
C ALA A 310 -0.68 -13.50 -19.18
N GLY A 311 -0.76 -12.25 -18.69
CA GLY A 311 -1.88 -11.35 -18.94
C GLY A 311 -3.13 -11.66 -18.12
N GLU A 312 -3.03 -12.56 -17.14
CA GLU A 312 -4.15 -12.99 -16.29
C GLU A 312 -3.67 -13.39 -14.89
N PHE A 313 -4.64 -13.51 -13.96
CA PHE A 313 -4.48 -14.09 -12.64
C PHE A 313 -5.70 -15.00 -12.39
N ILE A 314 -5.46 -16.28 -12.14
CA ILE A 314 -6.52 -17.23 -11.79
C ILE A 314 -6.70 -17.20 -10.28
N ILE A 315 -7.87 -16.75 -9.80
CA ILE A 315 -8.17 -16.64 -8.37
C ILE A 315 -9.03 -17.80 -7.91
N ASN A 316 -8.47 -18.64 -7.03
CA ASN A 316 -9.18 -19.75 -6.40
C ASN A 316 -9.70 -19.39 -4.99
N SER A 317 -10.24 -20.38 -4.27
CA SER A 317 -10.79 -20.18 -2.92
C SER A 317 -9.74 -19.74 -1.90
N GLN A 318 -8.53 -20.32 -1.92
CA GLN A 318 -7.45 -20.00 -0.99
C GLN A 318 -6.84 -18.62 -1.27
N ASP A 319 -6.64 -18.28 -2.54
CA ASP A 319 -6.22 -16.94 -2.95
C ASP A 319 -7.19 -15.88 -2.45
N MET A 320 -8.49 -16.13 -2.61
CA MET A 320 -9.53 -15.19 -2.19
C MET A 320 -9.58 -15.03 -0.67
N LEU A 321 -9.44 -16.13 0.09
CA LEU A 321 -9.35 -16.06 1.55
C LEU A 321 -8.15 -15.23 2.01
N LEU A 322 -6.98 -15.46 1.41
CA LEU A 322 -5.78 -14.67 1.69
C LEU A 322 -5.96 -13.21 1.29
N ALA A 323 -6.62 -12.95 0.17
CA ALA A 323 -6.96 -11.62 -0.30
C ALA A 323 -7.87 -10.87 0.67
N PHE A 324 -8.92 -11.53 1.18
CA PHE A 324 -9.79 -10.96 2.20
C PHE A 324 -9.03 -10.66 3.49
N GLN A 325 -8.20 -11.59 3.96
CA GLN A 325 -7.39 -11.35 5.15
C GLN A 325 -6.50 -10.13 4.95
N GLN A 326 -5.78 -10.05 3.82
CA GLN A 326 -4.91 -8.91 3.51
C GLN A 326 -5.69 -7.60 3.39
N ALA A 327 -6.87 -7.62 2.77
CA ALA A 327 -7.72 -6.45 2.62
C ALA A 327 -8.13 -5.91 4.00
N MET A 328 -8.50 -6.81 4.92
CA MET A 328 -8.94 -6.48 6.26
C MET A 328 -7.84 -5.88 7.17
N TYR A 329 -6.60 -5.78 6.70
CA TYR A 329 -5.54 -5.02 7.39
C TYR A 329 -5.89 -3.54 7.52
N SER A 330 -6.60 -2.97 6.53
CA SER A 330 -6.99 -1.56 6.54
C SER A 330 -8.48 -1.41 6.82
N GLN A 331 -8.83 -0.65 7.85
CA GLN A 331 -10.22 -0.31 8.17
C GLN A 331 -10.95 0.41 7.03
N ASP A 332 -10.22 1.06 6.13
CA ASP A 332 -10.80 1.75 4.97
C ASP A 332 -11.61 0.79 4.09
N ILE A 333 -11.24 -0.50 4.03
CA ILE A 333 -11.93 -1.46 3.17
C ILE A 333 -13.29 -1.89 3.71
N TYR A 334 -13.51 -1.87 5.04
CA TYR A 334 -14.67 -2.49 5.66
C TYR A 334 -16.02 -2.03 5.09
N PRO A 335 -16.23 -0.73 4.80
CA PRO A 335 -17.43 -0.26 4.12
C PRO A 335 -17.79 -0.98 2.81
N ILE A 336 -16.80 -1.46 2.04
CA ILE A 336 -17.04 -2.04 0.72
C ILE A 336 -16.96 -3.57 0.68
N LEU A 337 -16.55 -4.23 1.77
CA LEU A 337 -16.43 -5.69 1.80
C LEU A 337 -17.76 -6.42 1.51
N PRO A 338 -18.93 -5.96 2.01
CA PRO A 338 -20.19 -6.59 1.62
C PRO A 338 -20.48 -6.55 0.12
N LEU A 339 -20.23 -5.40 -0.52
CA LEU A 339 -20.34 -5.25 -1.97
C LEU A 339 -19.35 -6.16 -2.70
N LEU A 340 -18.10 -6.25 -2.25
CA LEU A 340 -17.10 -7.13 -2.83
C LEU A 340 -17.54 -8.60 -2.76
N ILE A 341 -18.05 -9.04 -1.62
CA ILE A 341 -18.58 -10.40 -1.42
C ILE A 341 -19.69 -10.70 -2.44
N GLU A 342 -20.65 -9.79 -2.60
CA GLU A 342 -21.70 -9.90 -3.60
C GLU A 342 -21.13 -10.00 -5.03
N GLN A 343 -20.13 -9.19 -5.38
CA GLN A 343 -19.52 -9.24 -6.71
C GLN A 343 -18.77 -10.54 -7.00
N ILE A 344 -18.14 -11.13 -5.98
CA ILE A 344 -17.49 -12.46 -6.10
C ILE A 344 -18.55 -13.53 -6.28
N LYS A 345 -19.62 -13.51 -5.46
CA LYS A 345 -20.75 -14.44 -5.58
C LYS A 345 -21.38 -14.38 -6.98
N ASN A 346 -21.51 -13.18 -7.55
CA ASN A 346 -22.01 -12.94 -8.90
C ASN A 346 -20.98 -13.18 -10.01
N ARG A 347 -19.75 -13.59 -9.65
CA ARG A 347 -18.63 -13.88 -10.55
C ARG A 347 -18.30 -12.71 -11.50
N ASN A 348 -18.38 -11.47 -10.99
CA ASN A 348 -18.09 -10.26 -11.75
C ASN A 348 -16.57 -10.00 -11.84
N GLU A 349 -15.94 -10.44 -12.93
CA GLU A 349 -14.51 -10.26 -13.18
C GLU A 349 -14.06 -8.78 -13.12
N ALA A 350 -14.84 -7.87 -13.68
CA ALA A 350 -14.47 -6.45 -13.78
C ALA A 350 -14.28 -5.81 -12.39
N ALA A 351 -15.11 -6.20 -11.42
CA ALA A 351 -15.01 -5.76 -10.04
C ALA A 351 -13.75 -6.31 -9.33
N LEU A 352 -13.23 -7.47 -9.75
CA LEU A 352 -12.07 -8.11 -9.12
C LEU A 352 -10.73 -7.58 -9.62
N LYS A 353 -10.65 -6.95 -10.80
CA LYS A 353 -9.37 -6.43 -11.36
C LYS A 353 -8.64 -5.49 -10.40
N ASN A 354 -9.37 -4.55 -9.82
CA ASN A 354 -8.82 -3.61 -8.84
C ASN A 354 -8.40 -4.33 -7.54
N PHE A 355 -9.18 -5.32 -7.14
CA PHE A 355 -8.92 -6.11 -5.94
C PHE A 355 -7.66 -6.98 -6.09
N VAL A 356 -7.50 -7.71 -7.20
CA VAL A 356 -6.29 -8.48 -7.54
C VAL A 356 -5.06 -7.56 -7.62
N THR A 357 -5.21 -6.36 -8.20
CA THR A 357 -4.13 -5.37 -8.24
C THR A 357 -3.72 -4.92 -6.84
N ALA A 358 -4.69 -4.63 -5.96
CA ALA A 358 -4.43 -4.21 -4.58
C ALA A 358 -3.78 -5.34 -3.77
N MET A 359 -4.36 -6.55 -3.82
CA MET A 359 -3.85 -7.76 -3.18
C MET A 359 -2.40 -8.03 -3.58
N SER A 360 -2.11 -8.04 -4.90
CA SER A 360 -0.78 -8.33 -5.42
C SER A 360 0.27 -7.26 -5.06
N ASN A 361 -0.14 -6.04 -4.71
CA ASN A 361 0.76 -5.00 -4.19
C ASN A 361 0.94 -5.10 -2.65
N GLY A 362 0.06 -5.83 -1.97
CA GLY A 362 0.07 -6.04 -0.52
C GLY A 362 0.92 -7.24 -0.11
N ILE A 363 0.47 -8.46 -0.43
CA ILE A 363 1.06 -9.72 0.08
C ILE A 363 2.49 -9.92 -0.45
N PHE A 364 2.73 -9.57 -1.72
CA PHE A 364 4.01 -9.80 -2.39
C PHE A 364 4.98 -8.61 -2.29
N ARG A 365 4.85 -7.78 -1.24
CA ARG A 365 5.73 -6.63 -1.00
C ARG A 365 6.88 -6.90 -0.02
N LEU A 366 6.80 -7.98 0.74
CA LEU A 366 7.83 -8.39 1.71
C LEU A 366 8.99 -9.08 1.00
N ASP A 367 10.23 -8.91 1.44
CA ASP A 367 11.33 -9.80 1.03
C ASP A 367 11.14 -11.18 1.67
N TYR A 368 10.67 -12.15 0.88
CA TYR A 368 10.34 -13.47 1.40
C TYR A 368 11.57 -14.28 1.83
N GLY A 369 12.74 -14.03 1.25
CA GLY A 369 13.99 -14.65 1.73
C GLY A 369 14.33 -14.22 3.15
N LEU A 370 14.20 -12.92 3.45
CA LEU A 370 14.37 -12.42 4.82
C LEU A 370 13.23 -12.90 5.72
N TYR A 371 11.99 -12.89 5.23
CA TYR A 371 10.83 -13.36 5.97
C TYR A 371 11.05 -14.77 6.51
N TYR A 372 11.36 -15.75 5.63
CA TYR A 372 11.62 -17.14 6.06
C TYR A 372 12.83 -17.24 6.99
N THR A 373 13.91 -16.49 6.71
CA THR A 373 15.10 -16.50 7.59
C THR A 373 14.77 -16.12 9.03
N VAL A 374 13.93 -15.10 9.21
CA VAL A 374 13.50 -14.65 10.53
C VAL A 374 12.45 -15.60 11.11
N ILE A 375 11.30 -15.78 10.43
CA ILE A 375 10.16 -16.46 11.03
C ILE A 375 10.45 -17.92 11.35
N CYS A 376 11.23 -18.60 10.51
CA CYS A 376 11.57 -19.99 10.76
C CYS A 376 12.48 -20.11 11.99
N LYS A 377 13.35 -19.13 12.25
CA LYS A 377 14.23 -19.16 13.41
C LYS A 377 13.51 -18.87 14.73
N GLU A 378 12.73 -17.80 14.80
CA GLU A 378 12.28 -17.22 16.08
C GLU A 378 10.75 -17.21 16.29
N CYS A 379 9.97 -17.58 15.28
CA CYS A 379 8.51 -17.58 15.35
C CYS A 379 7.96 -19.00 15.25
N MET A 380 8.17 -19.64 14.10
CA MET A 380 7.55 -20.91 13.70
C MET A 380 7.81 -22.05 14.68
N PRO A 381 9.02 -22.24 15.25
CA PRO A 381 9.32 -23.39 16.08
C PRO A 381 8.48 -23.50 17.37
N PHE A 382 7.80 -22.41 17.75
CA PHE A 382 6.95 -22.33 18.93
C PHE A 382 5.45 -22.43 18.60
N ASN A 383 5.11 -22.99 17.44
CA ASN A 383 3.73 -23.19 16.99
C ASN A 383 3.45 -24.68 16.79
N ASP A 384 2.20 -25.08 17.02
CA ASP A 384 1.72 -26.45 16.82
C ASP A 384 0.84 -26.55 15.56
N LEU A 385 1.31 -27.32 14.58
CA LEU A 385 0.57 -27.60 13.34
C LEU A 385 -0.77 -28.30 13.59
N LYS A 386 -0.87 -29.15 14.63
CA LYS A 386 -2.14 -29.83 14.96
C LYS A 386 -3.19 -28.84 15.43
N VAL A 387 -2.78 -27.80 16.18
CA VAL A 387 -3.68 -26.71 16.61
C VAL A 387 -4.12 -25.89 15.39
N PHE A 388 -3.19 -25.57 14.49
CA PHE A 388 -3.51 -24.91 13.23
C PHE A 388 -4.55 -25.70 12.42
N ASP A 389 -4.30 -26.99 12.18
CA ASP A 389 -5.17 -27.87 11.39
C ASP A 389 -6.55 -28.02 12.05
N SER A 390 -6.60 -28.12 13.38
CA SER A 390 -7.87 -28.20 14.13
C SER A 390 -8.71 -26.93 13.97
N SER A 391 -8.07 -25.76 13.95
CA SER A 391 -8.74 -24.47 13.73
C SER A 391 -9.20 -24.25 12.27
N SER A 392 -8.75 -25.11 11.37
CA SER A 392 -9.01 -25.08 9.92
C SER A 392 -9.93 -26.23 9.49
N SER A 393 -10.78 -26.73 10.41
CA SER A 393 -11.63 -27.91 10.19
C SER A 393 -13.07 -27.56 9.79
N GLY A 394 -13.72 -28.47 9.06
CA GLY A 394 -15.11 -28.36 8.63
C GLY A 394 -15.31 -27.45 7.41
N PHE A 395 -16.29 -26.56 7.46
CA PHE A 395 -16.63 -25.66 6.35
C PHE A 395 -15.54 -24.59 6.09
N TRP A 396 -14.76 -24.23 7.13
CA TRP A 396 -13.70 -23.25 7.04
C TRP A 396 -12.33 -23.94 6.92
N LYS A 397 -11.77 -23.99 5.70
CA LYS A 397 -10.51 -24.69 5.40
C LYS A 397 -9.23 -23.97 5.85
N GLY A 398 -9.35 -22.86 6.58
CA GLY A 398 -8.22 -22.02 6.97
C GLY A 398 -7.50 -21.38 5.77
N LEU A 399 -6.22 -21.03 5.97
CA LEU A 399 -5.37 -20.38 4.97
C LEU A 399 -4.18 -21.28 4.65
N SER A 400 -4.20 -21.96 3.50
CA SER A 400 -3.11 -22.83 3.03
C SER A 400 -1.76 -22.09 3.02
N PHE A 401 -1.79 -20.80 2.68
CA PHE A 401 -0.59 -19.95 2.67
C PHE A 401 0.25 -20.10 3.94
N TYR A 402 -0.39 -20.00 5.12
CA TYR A 402 0.26 -20.11 6.43
C TYR A 402 0.47 -21.55 6.89
N ARG A 403 -0.29 -22.49 6.34
CA ARG A 403 -0.08 -23.91 6.59
C ARG A 403 1.27 -24.36 6.02
N ASP A 404 1.56 -23.97 4.78
CA ASP A 404 2.78 -24.32 4.08
C ASP A 404 4.04 -23.72 4.74
N GLU A 405 3.89 -22.66 5.53
CA GLU A 405 4.98 -22.05 6.29
C GLU A 405 5.63 -23.05 7.26
N PHE A 406 4.86 -24.00 7.81
CA PHE A 406 5.40 -25.07 8.65
C PHE A 406 6.37 -25.95 7.85
N ASP A 407 6.00 -26.35 6.63
CA ASP A 407 6.81 -27.19 5.76
C ASP A 407 8.04 -26.45 5.21
N ILE A 408 7.86 -25.18 4.81
CA ILE A 408 8.97 -24.33 4.38
C ILE A 408 9.97 -24.13 5.52
N CYS A 409 9.51 -23.93 6.75
CA CYS A 409 10.40 -23.76 7.90
C CYS A 409 11.08 -25.06 8.36
N ASN A 410 10.49 -26.24 8.14
CA ASN A 410 11.17 -27.52 8.33
C ASN A 410 12.39 -27.67 7.42
N LEU A 411 12.30 -27.17 6.17
CA LEU A 411 13.43 -27.07 5.25
C LEU A 411 14.41 -25.94 5.65
N TRP A 412 13.88 -24.79 6.06
CA TRP A 412 14.69 -23.59 6.27
C TRP A 412 15.54 -23.66 7.54
N ASN A 413 15.00 -24.20 8.62
CA ASN A 413 15.71 -24.32 9.89
C ASN A 413 16.79 -25.40 9.85
N THR A 414 17.96 -25.06 10.38
CA THR A 414 19.07 -26.00 10.55
C THR A 414 19.58 -26.07 11.99
N ALA A 415 19.06 -25.21 12.87
CA ALA A 415 19.45 -25.12 14.27
C ALA A 415 18.24 -25.21 15.20
N ALA A 416 18.48 -25.67 16.42
CA ALA A 416 17.44 -25.70 17.46
C ALA A 416 16.96 -24.27 17.79
N PRO A 417 15.66 -24.08 18.06
CA PRO A 417 15.14 -22.78 18.47
C PRO A 417 15.70 -22.35 19.82
N ASN A 418 15.94 -21.05 20.00
CA ASN A 418 16.38 -20.50 21.27
C ASN A 418 15.15 -20.12 22.11
N GLN A 419 15.01 -20.70 23.30
CA GLN A 419 13.82 -20.48 24.13
C GLN A 419 13.54 -19.02 24.46
N ILE A 420 14.58 -18.17 24.51
CA ILE A 420 14.43 -16.72 24.73
C ILE A 420 13.61 -16.03 23.63
N ASP A 421 13.52 -16.62 22.43
CA ASP A 421 12.75 -16.09 21.29
C ASP A 421 11.23 -16.26 21.47
N SER A 422 10.81 -17.07 22.46
CA SER A 422 9.41 -17.25 22.86
C SER A 422 9.11 -16.73 24.28
N ALA A 423 10.10 -16.17 24.97
CA ALA A 423 9.91 -15.70 26.34
C ALA A 423 9.10 -14.41 26.38
N ALA A 424 8.20 -14.28 27.36
CA ALA A 424 7.50 -13.03 27.63
C ALA A 424 8.51 -11.94 28.03
N VAL A 425 8.28 -10.71 27.59
CA VAL A 425 9.14 -9.57 27.91
C VAL A 425 8.56 -8.80 29.08
N ALA A 426 9.32 -8.70 30.16
CA ALA A 426 9.01 -7.83 31.29
C ALA A 426 9.85 -6.55 31.22
N SER A 427 9.22 -5.39 31.45
CA SER A 427 9.90 -4.09 31.46
C SER A 427 9.07 -3.04 32.17
N ASN A 428 9.73 -2.03 32.74
CA ASN A 428 9.10 -0.84 33.32
C ASN A 428 9.24 0.40 32.42
N ILE A 429 9.80 0.25 31.22
CA ILE A 429 9.82 1.32 30.23
C ILE A 429 8.37 1.64 29.83
N PRO A 430 7.95 2.91 29.89
CA PRO A 430 6.61 3.31 29.48
C PRO A 430 6.24 2.80 28.09
N ALA A 431 5.11 2.12 27.96
CA ALA A 431 4.63 1.56 26.71
C ALA A 431 3.19 1.92 26.38
N LEU A 432 2.92 2.35 25.15
CA LEU A 432 1.58 2.51 24.60
C LEU A 432 1.27 1.33 23.67
N ILE A 433 0.25 0.56 23.98
CA ILE A 433 -0.17 -0.61 23.22
C ILE A 433 -1.46 -0.27 22.48
N LEU A 434 -1.43 -0.38 21.15
CA LEU A 434 -2.56 -0.07 20.28
C LEU A 434 -2.95 -1.32 19.49
N SER A 435 -4.21 -1.72 19.53
CA SER A 435 -4.72 -2.86 18.76
C SER A 435 -6.02 -2.50 18.06
N GLY A 436 -6.29 -3.14 16.92
CA GLY A 436 -7.61 -3.12 16.28
C GLY A 436 -8.44 -4.31 16.72
N ASP A 437 -9.73 -4.11 17.04
CA ASP A 437 -10.61 -5.22 17.41
C ASP A 437 -10.90 -6.17 16.24
N MET A 438 -10.74 -5.69 15.01
CA MET A 438 -10.92 -6.42 13.75
C MET A 438 -9.58 -6.78 13.08
N ASP A 439 -8.46 -6.69 13.79
CA ASP A 439 -7.17 -7.13 13.27
C ASP A 439 -7.23 -8.61 12.83
N PRO A 440 -7.05 -8.92 11.52
CA PRO A 440 -7.17 -10.27 10.98
C PRO A 440 -5.90 -11.10 11.15
N ILE A 441 -4.84 -10.53 11.73
CA ILE A 441 -3.51 -11.14 11.84
C ILE A 441 -2.97 -11.11 13.28
N ALA A 442 -2.97 -9.95 13.95
CA ALA A 442 -2.49 -9.77 15.32
C ALA A 442 -3.67 -9.45 16.24
N ALA A 443 -4.27 -10.50 16.81
CA ALA A 443 -5.46 -10.35 17.65
C ALA A 443 -5.27 -9.32 18.78
N ALA A 444 -6.33 -8.59 19.13
CA ALA A 444 -6.30 -7.64 20.25
C ALA A 444 -5.83 -8.28 21.59
N SER A 445 -6.12 -9.57 21.79
CA SER A 445 -5.62 -10.36 22.93
C SER A 445 -4.09 -10.40 23.01
N ASN A 446 -3.37 -10.23 21.90
CA ASN A 446 -1.92 -10.12 21.92
C ASN A 446 -1.46 -8.85 22.66
N GLY A 447 -2.20 -7.75 22.52
CA GLY A 447 -1.97 -6.53 23.29
C GLY A 447 -2.19 -6.74 24.78
N GLU A 448 -3.24 -7.46 25.16
CA GLU A 448 -3.47 -7.86 26.56
C GLU A 448 -2.34 -8.73 27.11
N ILE A 449 -1.84 -9.68 26.32
CA ILE A 449 -0.72 -10.55 26.71
C ILE A 449 0.56 -9.75 26.93
N ALA A 450 0.87 -8.78 26.06
CA ALA A 450 2.00 -7.87 26.25
C ALA A 450 1.82 -7.02 27.53
N HIS A 451 0.62 -6.44 27.70
CA HIS A 451 0.30 -5.54 28.80
C HIS A 451 0.54 -6.18 30.18
N ARG A 452 0.26 -7.49 30.33
CA ARG A 452 0.43 -8.24 31.60
C ARG A 452 1.84 -8.22 32.17
N THR A 453 2.87 -8.10 31.32
CA THR A 453 4.28 -8.14 31.76
C THR A 453 4.97 -6.78 31.68
N LEU A 454 4.32 -5.76 31.12
CA LEU A 454 4.86 -4.40 31.02
C LEU A 454 4.31 -3.53 32.16
N GLY A 455 5.11 -3.35 33.21
CA GLY A 455 4.71 -2.72 34.47
C GLY A 455 4.29 -1.25 34.36
N SER A 456 4.71 -0.58 33.28
CA SER A 456 4.31 0.80 32.94
C SER A 456 3.74 0.81 31.52
N SER A 457 2.48 0.40 31.35
CA SER A 457 1.88 0.37 30.01
C SER A 457 0.41 0.78 29.97
N PHE A 458 -0.02 1.35 28.84
CA PHE A 458 -1.39 1.76 28.56
C PHE A 458 -1.90 1.01 27.33
N LEU A 459 -3.03 0.31 27.48
CA LEU A 459 -3.59 -0.55 26.43
C LEU A 459 -4.89 0.03 25.87
N TYR A 460 -4.95 0.16 24.53
CA TYR A 460 -6.12 0.65 23.81
C TYR A 460 -6.47 -0.25 22.62
N THR A 461 -7.73 -0.72 22.58
CA THR A 461 -8.27 -1.55 21.49
C THR A 461 -9.34 -0.79 20.71
N PHE A 462 -8.99 -0.27 19.54
CA PHE A 462 -9.89 0.52 18.72
C PHE A 462 -10.94 -0.35 18.02
N GLU A 463 -12.21 0.03 18.18
CA GLU A 463 -13.31 -0.61 17.45
C GLU A 463 -13.24 -0.31 15.94
N ASN A 464 -13.73 -1.25 15.14
CA ASN A 464 -13.82 -1.16 13.67
C ASN A 464 -12.45 -0.83 13.04
N THR A 465 -11.37 -1.31 13.65
CA THR A 465 -10.00 -1.00 13.25
C THR A 465 -9.23 -2.29 12.96
N GLY A 466 -8.45 -2.27 11.88
CA GLY A 466 -7.67 -3.41 11.41
C GLY A 466 -6.27 -3.48 11.99
N HIS A 467 -5.30 -3.88 11.17
CA HIS A 467 -3.94 -4.18 11.59
C HIS A 467 -3.05 -2.97 11.87
N PHE A 468 -3.45 -1.75 11.51
CA PHE A 468 -2.65 -0.55 11.80
C PHE A 468 -3.54 0.48 12.48
N ALA A 469 -3.58 0.46 13.81
CA ALA A 469 -4.42 1.34 14.61
C ALA A 469 -4.16 2.83 14.33
N SER A 470 -2.94 3.21 13.96
CA SER A 470 -2.54 4.55 13.55
C SER A 470 -3.24 5.07 12.28
N GLY A 471 -3.89 4.20 11.51
CA GLY A 471 -4.81 4.62 10.45
C GLY A 471 -6.04 5.37 11.01
N ASN A 472 -6.38 5.15 12.28
CA ASN A 472 -7.40 5.92 12.99
C ASN A 472 -6.80 7.28 13.46
N PRO A 473 -7.40 8.43 13.09
CA PRO A 473 -6.92 9.75 13.51
C PRO A 473 -6.81 9.93 15.04
N HIS A 474 -7.67 9.26 15.80
CA HIS A 474 -7.66 9.32 17.26
C HIS A 474 -6.46 8.56 17.87
N ALA A 475 -6.07 7.44 17.27
CA ALA A 475 -4.85 6.72 17.67
C ALA A 475 -3.60 7.59 17.46
N MET A 476 -3.54 8.35 16.36
CA MET A 476 -2.44 9.30 16.12
C MET A 476 -2.39 10.44 17.13
N ASP A 477 -3.54 10.92 17.63
CA ASP A 477 -3.57 11.90 18.72
C ASP A 477 -3.04 11.30 20.02
N LEU A 478 -3.42 10.06 20.31
CA LEU A 478 -2.98 9.32 21.48
C LEU A 478 -1.46 9.08 21.47
N ILE A 479 -0.91 8.68 20.33
CA ILE A 479 0.53 8.55 20.10
C ILE A 479 1.24 9.87 20.42
N GLN A 480 0.72 11.00 19.93
CA GLN A 480 1.33 12.30 20.17
C GLN A 480 1.30 12.69 21.66
N LYS A 481 0.19 12.43 22.36
CA LYS A 481 0.04 12.71 23.80
C LYS A 481 1.02 11.87 24.62
N PHE A 482 1.05 10.56 24.37
CA PHE A 482 1.98 9.63 25.02
C PHE A 482 3.44 10.00 24.78
N LEU A 483 3.81 10.33 23.54
CA LEU A 483 5.17 10.74 23.22
C LEU A 483 5.60 12.05 23.91
N ASN A 484 4.66 12.90 24.31
CA ASN A 484 4.94 14.10 25.09
C ASN A 484 5.15 13.79 26.57
N ASP A 485 4.29 12.95 27.17
CA ASP A 485 4.33 12.60 28.58
C ASP A 485 4.06 11.09 28.75
N PRO A 486 5.09 10.24 28.64
CA PRO A 486 4.93 8.80 28.57
C PRO A 486 4.64 8.16 29.94
N ASP A 487 4.94 8.86 31.04
CA ASP A 487 4.67 8.38 32.40
C ASP A 487 3.22 8.61 32.82
N LYS A 488 2.46 9.37 32.02
CA LYS A 488 1.07 9.69 32.27
C LYS A 488 0.16 8.99 31.28
N GLU A 489 -0.89 8.36 31.81
CA GLU A 489 -1.93 7.76 30.97
C GLU A 489 -2.56 8.83 30.07
N PRO A 490 -2.50 8.68 28.74
CA PRO A 490 -3.07 9.67 27.83
C PRO A 490 -4.59 9.54 27.81
N ASP A 491 -5.32 10.65 28.02
CA ASP A 491 -6.80 10.64 28.03
C ASP A 491 -7.40 10.12 26.71
N ALA A 492 -8.18 9.04 26.83
CA ALA A 492 -8.69 8.25 25.71
C ALA A 492 -10.16 7.84 25.79
N ALA A 493 -10.92 8.31 26.80
CA ALA A 493 -12.26 7.80 27.11
C ALA A 493 -13.27 7.91 25.94
N HIS A 494 -13.04 8.81 24.98
CA HIS A 494 -13.91 9.04 23.82
C HIS A 494 -13.39 8.44 22.50
N PHE A 495 -12.19 7.85 22.47
CA PHE A 495 -11.48 7.51 21.22
C PHE A 495 -11.53 6.04 20.83
N VAL A 496 -11.83 5.16 21.79
CA VAL A 496 -11.79 3.70 21.61
C VAL A 496 -13.05 3.19 20.89
N LYS A 497 -14.19 3.85 21.12
CA LYS A 497 -15.44 3.55 20.42
C LYS A 497 -15.48 4.27 19.09
N ALA A 498 -15.64 3.51 18.01
CA ALA A 498 -15.72 4.05 16.67
C ALA A 498 -17.17 4.36 16.29
N ALA A 499 -17.34 5.31 15.37
CA ALA A 499 -18.60 5.42 14.65
C ALA A 499 -18.90 4.07 13.94
N PRO A 500 -20.20 3.74 13.73
CA PRO A 500 -20.56 2.58 12.92
C PRO A 500 -19.87 2.61 11.55
N ILE A 501 -19.53 1.43 11.04
CA ILE A 501 -18.91 1.30 9.71
C ILE A 501 -19.92 1.83 8.67
N PRO A 502 -19.55 2.83 7.85
CA PRO A 502 -20.45 3.39 6.85
C PRO A 502 -20.54 2.48 5.62
N PHE A 503 -21.18 1.32 5.77
CA PHE A 503 -21.30 0.32 4.71
C PHE A 503 -21.89 0.90 3.43
N ALA A 504 -21.24 0.61 2.31
CA ALA A 504 -21.72 0.98 0.99
C ALA A 504 -22.92 0.09 0.63
N GLY A 505 -24.11 0.68 0.55
CA GLY A 505 -25.32 0.00 0.09
C GLY A 505 -25.84 0.58 -1.22
N ASN A 506 -26.68 -0.19 -1.93
CA ASN A 506 -27.35 0.21 -3.16
C ASN A 506 -26.39 0.80 -4.21
N VAL A 507 -25.27 0.12 -4.50
CA VAL A 507 -24.30 0.58 -5.50
C VAL A 507 -24.69 0.01 -6.86
N HIS A 508 -24.92 0.88 -7.84
CA HIS A 508 -25.08 0.47 -9.23
C HIS A 508 -23.71 0.23 -9.86
N VAL A 509 -23.37 -1.04 -10.03
CA VAL A 509 -22.14 -1.50 -10.67
C VAL A 509 -22.15 -1.13 -12.14
N HIS A 510 -21.06 -0.53 -12.63
CA HIS A 510 -20.96 -0.07 -14.02
C HIS A 510 -19.51 -0.05 -14.51
N ASN A 511 -19.19 -0.90 -15.49
CA ASN A 511 -17.82 -1.09 -16.00
C ASN A 511 -17.17 0.21 -16.49
N GLY A 512 -17.95 1.10 -17.11
CA GLY A 512 -17.45 2.42 -17.51
C GLY A 512 -16.98 3.31 -16.36
N ILE A 513 -17.60 3.21 -15.18
CA ILE A 513 -17.14 3.92 -13.99
C ILE A 513 -15.87 3.28 -13.45
N ILE A 514 -15.83 1.95 -13.38
CA ILE A 514 -14.65 1.16 -12.95
C ILE A 514 -13.43 1.52 -13.81
N SER A 515 -13.61 1.67 -15.13
CA SER A 515 -12.55 2.02 -16.08
C SER A 515 -12.16 3.51 -16.06
N LEU A 516 -13.11 4.41 -15.82
CA LEU A 516 -12.91 5.86 -15.89
C LEU A 516 -12.39 6.46 -14.59
N ALA A 517 -12.97 6.11 -13.45
CA ALA A 517 -12.68 6.76 -12.17
C ALA A 517 -11.18 6.72 -11.78
N PRO A 518 -10.45 5.60 -11.95
CA PRO A 518 -9.01 5.57 -11.68
C PRO A 518 -8.19 6.50 -12.59
N LYS A 519 -8.66 6.77 -13.81
CA LYS A 519 -7.97 7.63 -14.80
C LYS A 519 -8.17 9.12 -14.52
N LEU A 520 -9.24 9.47 -13.81
CA LEU A 520 -9.58 10.84 -13.41
C LEU A 520 -8.73 11.37 -12.23
N GLN A 521 -7.67 10.65 -11.81
CA GLN A 521 -6.85 10.90 -10.60
C GLN A 521 -6.99 12.31 -10.03
N ILE A 522 -7.93 12.46 -9.11
CA ILE A 522 -8.38 13.76 -8.59
C ILE A 522 -7.24 14.58 -7.93
N ASN A 523 -6.17 13.88 -7.50
CA ASN A 523 -5.00 14.47 -6.84
C ASN A 523 -3.75 14.58 -7.72
N LYS A 524 -3.70 13.92 -8.88
CA LYS A 524 -2.62 14.04 -9.87
C LYS A 524 -3.27 14.48 -11.15
N ALA A 525 -3.23 15.77 -11.45
CA ALA A 525 -3.92 16.37 -12.58
C ALA A 525 -3.60 15.66 -13.91
N ASN A 526 -4.36 14.62 -14.23
CA ASN A 526 -4.27 13.92 -15.49
C ASN A 526 -5.13 14.70 -16.49
N TRP A 527 -4.57 15.84 -16.92
CA TRP A 527 -5.21 16.82 -17.81
C TRP A 527 -5.72 16.22 -19.11
N VAL A 528 -5.23 15.04 -19.50
CA VAL A 528 -5.74 14.31 -20.66
C VAL A 528 -7.22 14.00 -20.44
N TYR A 529 -7.57 13.24 -19.40
CA TYR A 529 -8.96 12.77 -19.20
C TYR A 529 -9.92 13.87 -18.73
N THR A 530 -9.47 14.80 -17.88
CA THR A 530 -10.28 15.98 -17.54
C THR A 530 -10.41 16.92 -18.73
N GLY A 531 -9.36 17.08 -19.54
CA GLY A 531 -9.38 17.85 -20.78
C GLY A 531 -10.34 17.30 -21.82
N TRP A 532 -10.43 15.97 -21.97
CA TRP A 532 -11.43 15.33 -22.85
C TRP A 532 -12.86 15.70 -22.46
N LEU A 533 -13.20 15.70 -21.17
CA LEU A 533 -14.52 16.12 -20.69
C LEU A 533 -14.78 17.61 -20.98
N VAL A 534 -13.76 18.47 -20.89
CA VAL A 534 -13.85 19.88 -21.26
C VAL A 534 -14.07 20.06 -22.77
N VAL A 535 -13.33 19.34 -23.61
CA VAL A 535 -13.48 19.38 -25.07
C VAL A 535 -14.89 18.94 -25.48
N ILE A 536 -15.39 17.84 -24.90
CA ILE A 536 -16.77 17.40 -25.09
C ILE A 536 -17.74 18.52 -24.71
N GLY A 537 -17.56 19.15 -23.55
CA GLY A 537 -18.37 20.29 -23.12
C GLY A 537 -18.35 21.45 -24.12
N LEU A 538 -17.18 21.84 -24.62
CA LEU A 538 -17.03 22.92 -25.60
C LEU A 538 -17.70 22.59 -26.94
N CYS A 539 -17.58 21.35 -27.42
CA CYS A 539 -18.26 20.91 -28.65
C CYS A 539 -19.79 20.95 -28.49
N LEU A 540 -20.32 20.48 -27.36
CA LEU A 540 -21.76 20.50 -27.08
C LEU A 540 -22.29 21.93 -26.93
N LEU A 541 -21.55 22.83 -26.26
CA LEU A 541 -21.88 24.26 -26.16
C LEU A 541 -21.86 24.95 -27.53
N SER A 542 -20.86 24.63 -28.36
CA SER A 542 -20.78 25.14 -29.74
C SER A 542 -21.99 24.69 -30.56
N GLY A 543 -22.42 23.44 -30.38
CA GLY A 543 -23.65 22.91 -30.97
C GLY A 543 -24.89 23.71 -30.56
N LEU A 544 -25.04 24.01 -29.27
CA LEU A 544 -26.15 24.83 -28.75
C LEU A 544 -26.10 26.27 -29.27
N PHE A 545 -24.92 26.87 -29.35
CA PHE A 545 -24.75 28.23 -29.87
C PHE A 545 -25.13 28.31 -31.35
N ILE A 546 -24.65 27.36 -32.17
CA ILE A 546 -24.99 27.29 -33.61
C ILE A 546 -26.49 27.06 -33.78
N ALA A 547 -27.08 26.18 -32.98
CA ALA A 547 -28.50 25.92 -32.99
C ALA A 547 -29.28 27.22 -32.65
N GLY A 548 -29.03 27.79 -31.48
CA GLY A 548 -29.72 28.98 -30.98
C GLY A 548 -29.59 30.18 -31.91
N ARG A 549 -28.39 30.45 -32.43
CA ARG A 549 -28.15 31.53 -33.40
C ARG A 549 -29.05 31.36 -34.62
N LYS A 550 -29.16 30.16 -35.18
CA LYS A 550 -29.96 29.90 -36.39
C LYS A 550 -31.46 30.02 -36.15
N TYR A 551 -31.94 29.56 -35.00
CA TYR A 551 -33.35 29.72 -34.62
C TYR A 551 -33.72 31.20 -34.45
N LEU A 552 -32.83 31.99 -33.84
CA LEU A 552 -33.05 33.42 -33.58
C LEU A 552 -32.88 34.31 -34.82
N THR A 553 -31.92 34.03 -35.70
CA THR A 553 -31.65 34.87 -36.88
C THR A 553 -32.63 34.66 -38.03
N ASN A 554 -33.39 33.57 -38.03
CA ASN A 554 -34.20 33.17 -39.18
C ASN A 554 -35.71 33.16 -38.86
N LYS A 555 -36.23 34.26 -38.28
CA LYS A 555 -37.66 34.40 -37.89
C LYS A 555 -38.65 34.24 -39.06
N LYS A 556 -38.21 34.38 -40.31
CA LYS A 556 -39.03 34.20 -41.53
C LYS A 556 -38.91 32.78 -42.16
N TYR A 557 -38.10 31.89 -41.60
CA TYR A 557 -37.87 30.55 -42.15
C TYR A 557 -39.00 29.57 -41.75
N LYS A 558 -39.65 28.97 -42.74
CA LYS A 558 -40.68 27.93 -42.52
C LYS A 558 -40.03 26.56 -42.37
N TRP A 559 -39.77 26.17 -41.13
CA TRP A 559 -39.18 24.87 -40.79
C TRP A 559 -40.10 23.70 -41.15
N THR A 560 -39.56 22.70 -41.85
CA THR A 560 -40.27 21.43 -42.07
C THR A 560 -40.37 20.62 -40.77
N PRO A 561 -41.34 19.69 -40.64
CA PRO A 561 -41.42 18.82 -39.46
C PRO A 561 -40.12 18.03 -39.21
N LEU A 562 -39.44 17.61 -40.28
CA LEU A 562 -38.17 16.90 -40.20
C LEU A 562 -37.05 17.79 -39.64
N GLU A 563 -36.95 19.04 -40.12
CA GLU A 563 -35.97 20.01 -39.64
C GLU A 563 -36.19 20.40 -38.17
N LYS A 564 -37.45 20.57 -37.77
CA LYS A 564 -37.80 20.80 -36.35
C LYS A 564 -37.36 19.62 -35.47
N SER A 565 -37.64 18.40 -35.91
CA SER A 565 -37.30 17.19 -35.17
C SER A 565 -35.80 17.03 -34.99
N PHE A 566 -35.01 17.20 -36.06
CA PHE A 566 -33.55 17.17 -35.99
C PHE A 566 -33.02 18.21 -35.00
N TYR A 567 -33.53 19.44 -35.08
CA TYR A 567 -33.10 20.56 -34.23
C TYR A 567 -33.45 20.36 -32.75
N ILE A 568 -34.63 19.82 -32.45
CA ILE A 568 -35.04 19.49 -31.07
C ILE A 568 -34.13 18.39 -30.52
N LEU A 569 -33.88 17.33 -31.28
CA LEU A 569 -32.96 16.25 -30.89
C LEU A 569 -31.53 16.78 -30.69
N SER A 570 -31.12 17.78 -31.48
CA SER A 570 -29.82 18.43 -31.35
C SER A 570 -29.68 19.14 -30.01
N ILE A 571 -30.64 20.01 -29.69
CA ILE A 571 -30.64 20.72 -28.41
C ILE A 571 -30.74 19.73 -27.26
N ALA A 572 -31.66 18.76 -27.34
CA ALA A 572 -31.85 17.75 -26.29
C ALA A 572 -30.57 16.93 -26.05
N GLY A 573 -29.90 16.46 -27.12
CA GLY A 573 -28.65 15.73 -27.02
C GLY A 573 -27.50 16.57 -26.45
N SER A 574 -27.38 17.83 -26.85
CA SER A 574 -26.34 18.73 -26.31
C SER A 574 -26.57 19.13 -24.85
N ILE A 575 -27.81 19.45 -24.47
CA ILE A 575 -28.15 19.73 -23.06
C ILE A 575 -27.95 18.47 -22.22
N GLY A 576 -28.42 17.32 -22.71
CA GLY A 576 -28.24 16.03 -22.05
C GLY A 576 -26.76 15.69 -21.85
N GLY A 577 -25.92 15.90 -22.87
CA GLY A 577 -24.48 15.66 -22.79
C GLY A 577 -23.76 16.58 -21.80
N LEU A 578 -24.12 17.87 -21.78
CA LEU A 578 -23.57 18.82 -20.80
C LEU A 578 -24.01 18.47 -19.37
N TYR A 579 -25.29 18.15 -19.19
CA TYR A 579 -25.81 17.65 -17.93
C TYR A 579 -25.04 16.41 -17.48
N PHE A 580 -24.85 15.42 -18.36
CA PHE A 580 -24.09 14.22 -18.05
C PHE A 580 -22.66 14.55 -17.61
N CYS A 581 -21.90 15.33 -18.38
CA CYS A 581 -20.51 15.65 -18.05
C CYS A 581 -20.41 16.35 -16.69
N ILE A 582 -21.24 17.37 -16.44
CA ILE A 582 -21.25 18.12 -15.19
C ILE A 582 -21.64 17.21 -14.02
N ARG A 583 -22.72 16.44 -14.17
CA ARG A 583 -23.25 15.58 -13.11
C ARG A 583 -22.33 14.42 -12.81
N LEU A 584 -21.75 13.78 -13.83
CA LEU A 584 -20.80 12.70 -13.65
C LEU A 584 -19.61 13.16 -12.81
N ILE A 585 -19.02 14.31 -13.15
CA ILE A 585 -17.94 14.90 -12.36
C ILE A 585 -18.40 15.13 -10.91
N GLN A 586 -19.50 15.86 -10.71
CA GLN A 586 -20.02 16.14 -9.37
C GLN A 586 -20.26 14.88 -8.54
N VAL A 587 -20.85 13.84 -9.14
CA VAL A 587 -21.14 12.57 -8.48
C VAL A 587 -19.87 11.80 -8.15
N ILE A 588 -18.89 11.76 -9.05
CA ILE A 588 -17.59 11.13 -8.79
C ILE A 588 -16.91 11.83 -7.62
N PHE A 589 -16.90 13.17 -7.59
CA PHE A 589 -16.32 13.93 -6.48
C PHE A 589 -17.05 13.69 -5.15
N LYS A 590 -18.38 13.70 -5.16
CA LYS A 590 -19.18 13.42 -3.96
C LYS A 590 -18.95 12.00 -3.45
N THR A 591 -18.94 11.02 -4.35
CA THR A 591 -18.68 9.61 -4.00
C THR A 591 -17.25 9.43 -3.50
N ALA A 592 -16.27 10.08 -4.13
CA ALA A 592 -14.88 10.03 -3.69
C ALA A 592 -14.67 10.64 -2.30
N ALA A 593 -15.38 11.74 -2.00
CA ALA A 593 -15.34 12.39 -0.70
C ALA A 593 -16.00 11.56 0.41
N SER A 594 -17.05 10.79 0.10
CA SER A 594 -17.68 9.89 1.07
C SER A 594 -16.93 8.57 1.23
N ASN A 595 -16.67 7.88 0.12
CA ASN A 595 -15.90 6.64 0.06
C ASN A 595 -15.38 6.40 -1.36
N ARG A 596 -14.11 6.72 -1.58
CA ARG A 596 -13.44 6.58 -2.88
C ARG A 596 -13.44 5.15 -3.43
N MET A 597 -13.48 4.12 -2.59
CA MET A 597 -13.43 2.73 -3.08
C MET A 597 -14.73 2.29 -3.77
N VAL A 598 -15.86 2.95 -3.50
CA VAL A 598 -17.13 2.68 -4.22
C VAL A 598 -16.97 2.90 -5.72
N LEU A 599 -16.14 3.86 -6.13
CA LEU A 599 -15.84 4.14 -7.54
C LEU A 599 -15.10 2.99 -8.25
N GLY A 600 -14.51 2.07 -7.49
CA GLY A 600 -13.92 0.84 -8.01
C GLY A 600 -14.96 -0.18 -8.51
N PHE A 601 -16.25 0.06 -8.23
CA PHE A 601 -17.37 -0.80 -8.62
C PHE A 601 -18.41 -0.04 -9.45
N GLY A 602 -18.72 1.20 -9.08
CA GLY A 602 -19.78 1.95 -9.73
C GLY A 602 -20.14 3.23 -9.00
N LEU A 603 -21.45 3.54 -8.95
CA LEU A 603 -21.97 4.73 -8.27
C LEU A 603 -23.07 4.37 -7.26
N PRO A 604 -23.20 5.11 -6.15
CA PRO A 604 -24.36 5.01 -5.27
C PRO A 604 -25.68 5.17 -6.05
N GLY A 605 -26.70 4.40 -5.69
CA GLY A 605 -27.92 4.24 -6.48
C GLY A 605 -28.75 5.51 -6.61
N GLN A 606 -28.65 6.43 -5.65
CA GLN A 606 -29.20 7.78 -5.77
C GLN A 606 -28.65 8.57 -6.97
N TYR A 607 -27.53 8.13 -7.55
CA TYR A 607 -26.91 8.73 -8.73
C TYR A 607 -27.02 7.86 -9.98
N ALA A 608 -27.68 6.70 -9.92
CA ALA A 608 -27.78 5.75 -11.04
C ALA A 608 -28.41 6.37 -12.29
N THR A 609 -29.29 7.37 -12.13
CA THR A 609 -29.91 8.09 -13.26
C THR A 609 -28.89 8.74 -14.20
N VAL A 610 -27.72 9.16 -13.69
CA VAL A 610 -26.65 9.73 -14.51
C VAL A 610 -26.09 8.70 -15.49
N LEU A 611 -26.07 7.41 -15.12
CA LEU A 611 -25.54 6.32 -15.95
C LEU A 611 -26.39 6.06 -17.20
N TRP A 612 -27.67 6.46 -17.19
CA TRP A 612 -28.60 6.25 -18.31
C TRP A 612 -28.56 7.35 -19.38
N VAL A 613 -28.05 8.54 -19.02
CA VAL A 613 -28.03 9.71 -19.92
C VAL A 613 -27.23 9.46 -21.22
N PRO A 614 -26.08 8.77 -21.20
CA PRO A 614 -25.34 8.43 -22.43
C PRO A 614 -26.18 7.68 -23.46
N TYR A 615 -26.98 6.69 -23.04
CA TYR A 615 -27.81 5.90 -23.94
C TYR A 615 -28.88 6.75 -24.62
N PHE A 616 -29.51 7.68 -23.88
CA PHE A 616 -30.46 8.63 -24.45
C PHE A 616 -29.82 9.52 -25.52
N ILE A 617 -28.58 9.97 -25.30
CA ILE A 617 -27.86 10.81 -26.26
C ILE A 617 -27.47 10.01 -27.51
N VAL A 618 -27.00 8.77 -27.33
CA VAL A 618 -26.71 7.86 -28.45
C VAL A 618 -27.98 7.61 -29.27
N LEU A 619 -29.14 7.43 -28.63
CA LEU A 619 -30.42 7.31 -29.32
C LEU A 619 -30.79 8.57 -30.10
N CYS A 620 -30.64 9.76 -29.51
CA CYS A 620 -30.85 11.03 -30.21
C CYS A 620 -29.98 11.13 -31.47
N TYR A 621 -28.70 10.77 -31.35
CA TYR A 621 -27.76 10.78 -32.47
C TYR A 621 -28.14 9.76 -33.55
N ALA A 622 -28.54 8.54 -33.16
CA ALA A 622 -28.97 7.50 -34.09
C ALA A 622 -30.20 7.95 -34.90
N ILE A 623 -31.19 8.56 -34.24
CA ILE A 623 -32.36 9.12 -34.92
C ILE A 623 -31.93 10.24 -35.87
N GLN A 624 -31.06 11.15 -35.45
CA GLN A 624 -30.55 12.22 -36.31
C GLN A 624 -29.84 11.72 -37.57
N LEU A 625 -29.07 10.62 -37.47
CA LEU A 625 -28.46 9.97 -38.64
C LEU A 625 -29.53 9.45 -39.60
N LEU A 626 -30.59 8.82 -39.09
CA LEU A 626 -31.71 8.35 -39.92
C LEU A 626 -32.42 9.52 -40.62
N LEU A 627 -32.67 10.62 -39.91
CA LEU A 627 -33.27 11.82 -40.50
C LEU A 627 -32.37 12.46 -41.57
N LEU A 628 -31.04 12.42 -41.38
CA LEU A 628 -30.08 12.89 -42.38
C LEU A 628 -30.11 12.05 -43.66
N VAL A 629 -30.25 10.73 -43.56
CA VAL A 629 -30.37 9.82 -44.72
C VAL A 629 -31.69 10.06 -45.48
N TRP A 630 -32.75 10.40 -44.76
CA TRP A 630 -34.07 10.70 -45.31
C TRP A 630 -34.12 12.07 -46.02
N GLU A 631 -33.45 13.09 -45.48
CA GLU A 631 -33.41 14.44 -46.07
C GLU A 631 -32.43 14.51 -47.26
N ARG A 632 -32.93 14.18 -48.47
CA ARG A 632 -32.12 14.16 -49.71
C ARG A 632 -32.16 15.46 -50.53
N LYS A 633 -33.07 16.39 -50.23
CA LYS A 633 -33.38 17.51 -51.13
C LYS A 633 -32.82 18.86 -50.65
N ASN A 634 -32.74 19.11 -49.34
CA ASN A 634 -32.26 20.40 -48.83
C ASN A 634 -30.74 20.41 -48.54
N LYS A 635 -29.92 20.76 -49.55
CA LYS A 635 -28.45 20.84 -49.44
C LYS A 635 -27.95 21.72 -48.28
N ASN A 636 -28.66 22.82 -47.98
CA ASN A 636 -28.30 23.69 -46.88
C ASN A 636 -28.57 23.02 -45.53
N ALA A 637 -29.75 22.43 -45.33
CA ALA A 637 -30.06 21.68 -44.11
C ALA A 637 -29.05 20.54 -43.85
N ILE A 638 -28.69 19.78 -44.89
CA ILE A 638 -27.70 18.71 -44.84
C ILE A 638 -26.33 19.20 -44.32
N LYS A 639 -25.86 20.37 -44.76
CA LYS A 639 -24.58 20.94 -44.30
C LYS A 639 -24.61 21.20 -42.79
N TYR A 640 -25.69 21.78 -42.28
CA TYR A 640 -25.84 22.06 -40.85
C TYR A 640 -25.97 20.80 -40.00
N TYR A 641 -26.73 19.82 -40.49
CA TYR A 641 -26.88 18.53 -39.82
C TYR A 641 -25.53 17.84 -39.67
N ARG A 642 -24.71 17.84 -40.72
CA ARG A 642 -23.34 17.31 -40.67
C ARG A 642 -22.47 18.03 -39.65
N THR A 643 -22.46 19.36 -39.63
CA THR A 643 -21.70 20.12 -38.63
C THR A 643 -22.11 19.77 -37.20
N PHE A 644 -23.41 19.61 -36.96
CA PHE A 644 -23.93 19.27 -35.64
C PHE A 644 -23.56 17.84 -35.22
N LEU A 645 -23.69 16.87 -36.12
CA LEU A 645 -23.27 15.50 -35.87
C LEU A 645 -21.77 15.41 -35.58
N LEU A 646 -20.93 16.16 -36.31
CA LEU A 646 -19.48 16.23 -36.07
C LEU A 646 -19.15 16.74 -34.66
N LEU A 647 -19.92 17.70 -34.13
CA LEU A 647 -19.73 18.22 -32.76
C LEU A 647 -20.12 17.20 -31.68
N GLN A 648 -20.89 16.17 -32.01
CA GLN A 648 -21.25 15.10 -31.07
C GLN A 648 -20.29 13.91 -31.10
N ILE A 649 -19.44 13.79 -32.14
CA ILE A 649 -18.47 12.69 -32.27
C ILE A 649 -17.57 12.53 -31.02
N PRO A 650 -17.00 13.60 -30.42
CA PRO A 650 -16.17 13.44 -29.22
C PRO A 650 -16.94 12.80 -28.06
N PHE A 651 -18.22 13.15 -27.88
CA PHE A 651 -19.07 12.55 -26.86
C PHE A 651 -19.32 11.07 -27.16
N LEU A 652 -19.66 10.73 -28.41
CA LEU A 652 -19.90 9.35 -28.80
C LEU A 652 -18.66 8.50 -28.63
N PHE A 653 -17.49 9.00 -29.04
CA PHE A 653 -16.23 8.29 -28.85
C PHE A 653 -15.97 8.00 -27.37
N PHE A 654 -16.24 8.97 -26.48
CA PHE A 654 -16.17 8.76 -25.04
C PHE A 654 -17.14 7.67 -24.57
N VAL A 655 -18.41 7.71 -25.01
CA VAL A 655 -19.41 6.71 -24.63
C VAL A 655 -19.07 5.32 -25.19
N PHE A 656 -18.59 5.22 -26.42
CA PHE A 656 -18.13 3.96 -26.97
C PHE A 656 -16.96 3.43 -26.16
N TYR A 657 -15.93 4.25 -25.94
CA TYR A 657 -14.72 3.84 -25.27
C TYR A 657 -14.94 3.46 -23.81
N PHE A 658 -15.80 4.15 -23.05
CA PHE A 658 -15.99 3.87 -21.62
C PHE A 658 -17.29 3.13 -21.30
N TRP A 659 -18.38 3.33 -22.04
CA TRP A 659 -19.73 2.87 -21.65
C TRP A 659 -20.24 1.65 -22.43
N LEU A 660 -19.69 1.36 -23.62
CA LEU A 660 -20.17 0.27 -24.47
C LEU A 660 -19.14 -0.85 -24.68
N PHE A 661 -17.84 -0.55 -24.62
CA PHE A 661 -16.78 -1.53 -24.82
C PHE A 661 -16.19 -2.12 -23.53
N TYR A 662 -16.51 -1.54 -22.36
CA TYR A 662 -16.10 -2.06 -21.05
C TYR A 662 -17.24 -2.71 -20.31
#